data_AF-A0A3M1F741-F1
#
_entry.id   AF-A0A3M1F741-F1
#
_cell.length_a   1.000
_cell.length_b   1.000
_cell.length_c   1.000
_cell.angle_alpha   90.00
_cell.angle_beta   90.00
_cell.angle_gamma   90.00
#
_symmetry.space_group_name_H-M   'P 1'
#
loop_
_entity.id
_entity.type
_entity.pdbx_description
1 polymer ?
#
loop_
_entity_poly.entity_id
_entity_poly.type
_entity_poly.pdbx_seq_one_letter_code
_entity_poly.pdbx_strand_id
1 'polypeptide(L)'
;WIEPLTSPGVRSANWRVVLDETKANPDDGRLYVEGFARAPVLIDRFLPDARVTTPSVPLEKFVTRQTSLTTLLLGFNVPGMGFLLYFLVLTSAVIAYWQRREIAILVSRGMGRLTVLNFSAVEALLLFLFGAPLGLAFGIGLARLMGYAASFLSFSDRPPLPVSLAGVNWRLIGLTLAIVLLARLWASALASRQSVVDQEREHVRPRLGPFWYRNYLDLLLVIPTVYAYDQLANQGSLAMLVQDRPEDLFQDPLLVLAPALFVVIVALLAMRPFPLMMRLLDFLANHSPWLPFHLALRQLGRQSHTYINPLLLVIVSLALGVYTFSMAASLDKWLADQVHYSVGADLAFTPYSETEALREVPGADWIPPADEFAAVPGVARATRVGDYRAEIRLAEGKVSGRFLGVDRVQFPETAWFRSDLAGEPLGALMNRLALAPENILVSEDFLAQNNLQIGDRLQILVITDYNASVSSQFTVAGVFTHFPTVYEDQVTVIGNLDYLFSFFPVAMPHRIWLRLEPGADGAAVMAAAKERTGIDAHDVQDAAAIIAEQQGQMERVGVFGTLTVSFIMSALMAALGLLTYSYASLNERMYHFSVLRAVGMQRRTVAVQVLLEYATLTAYGAVAGVAVGSYAAQLFVPLFRVGQGGDAPLPPLIPVIARGEILPMVIAFAGLMILLELVVLSSALYRRIFVALRMG
;
A
#
# COMPACT_ATOMS: atom_id res chain seq x y z
N TRP A 1 30.04 69.36 25.28
CA TRP A 1 29.41 69.19 23.96
C TRP A 1 27.98 68.78 24.21
N ILE A 2 27.06 69.73 24.08
CA ILE A 2 25.62 69.52 24.25
C ILE A 2 25.14 69.05 22.89
N GLU A 3 24.73 67.79 22.80
CA GLU A 3 24.22 67.19 21.58
C GLU A 3 22.75 67.63 21.40
N PRO A 4 22.33 68.11 20.21
CA PRO A 4 20.96 68.53 19.99
C PRO A 4 20.04 67.31 20.05
N LEU A 5 18.90 67.46 20.75
CA LEU A 5 17.81 66.49 20.74
C LEU A 5 17.28 66.37 19.30
N THR A 6 17.79 65.40 18.54
CA THR A 6 17.18 65.01 17.28
C THR A 6 15.89 64.27 17.60
N SER A 7 14.84 64.51 16.78
CA SER A 7 13.56 63.79 16.85
C SER A 7 13.83 62.29 16.98
N PRO A 8 13.11 61.54 17.85
CA PRO A 8 13.38 60.13 18.09
C PRO A 8 13.36 59.35 16.78
N GLY A 9 14.55 59.07 16.24
CA GLY A 9 14.73 58.29 15.04
C GLY A 9 14.31 56.86 15.32
N VAL A 10 13.35 56.35 14.56
CA VAL A 10 12.94 54.95 14.65
C VAL A 10 14.15 54.08 14.27
N ARG A 11 14.75 53.40 15.25
CA ARG A 11 15.95 52.58 15.07
C ARG A 11 15.67 51.29 14.26
N SER A 12 14.42 50.82 14.29
CA SER A 12 13.90 49.71 13.49
C SER A 12 12.37 49.77 13.43
N ALA A 13 11.78 49.62 12.24
CA ALA A 13 10.35 49.42 12.07
C ALA A 13 10.10 47.98 11.64
N ASN A 14 9.30 47.24 12.40
CA ASN A 14 8.96 45.84 12.10
C ASN A 14 7.47 45.75 11.76
N TRP A 15 7.16 45.18 10.59
CA TRP A 15 5.79 44.86 10.20
C TRP A 15 5.63 43.35 10.10
N ARG A 16 4.57 42.81 10.71
CA ARG A 16 4.18 41.40 10.57
C ARG A 16 2.92 41.33 9.72
N VAL A 17 3.02 40.68 8.57
CA VAL A 17 1.87 40.38 7.72
C VAL A 17 1.51 38.92 7.97
N VAL A 18 0.35 38.69 8.58
CA VAL A 18 -0.23 37.35 8.75
C VAL A 18 -1.22 37.15 7.62
N LEU A 19 -0.99 36.15 6.78
CA LEU A 19 -1.90 35.79 5.71
C LEU A 19 -3.01 34.89 6.23
N ASP A 20 -4.20 35.05 5.67
CA ASP A 20 -5.35 34.22 5.99
C ASP A 20 -5.22 32.86 5.30
N GLU A 21 -4.72 31.87 6.03
CA GLU A 21 -4.46 30.53 5.53
C GLU A 21 -5.75 29.81 5.07
N THR A 22 -6.92 30.22 5.57
CA THR A 22 -8.20 29.59 5.20
C THR A 22 -8.64 29.88 3.76
N LYS A 23 -8.04 30.90 3.14
CA LYS A 23 -8.30 31.31 1.76
C LYS A 23 -7.20 30.91 0.78
N ALA A 24 -6.11 30.33 1.28
CA ALA A 24 -5.03 29.86 0.43
C ALA A 24 -5.50 28.66 -0.41
N ASN A 25 -5.22 28.69 -1.71
CA ASN A 25 -5.50 27.57 -2.60
C ASN A 25 -4.24 26.69 -2.70
N PRO A 26 -4.27 25.44 -2.23
CA PRO A 26 -3.14 24.52 -2.33
C PRO A 26 -2.62 24.32 -3.76
N ASP A 27 -3.49 24.41 -4.77
CA ASP A 27 -3.11 24.22 -6.17
C ASP A 27 -2.16 25.33 -6.68
N ASP A 28 -2.23 26.52 -6.08
CA ASP A 28 -1.41 27.68 -6.43
C ASP A 28 -0.10 27.75 -5.61
N GLY A 29 0.24 26.70 -4.85
CA GLY A 29 1.40 26.68 -3.96
C GLY A 29 2.72 27.06 -4.64
N ARG A 30 2.94 26.63 -5.89
CA ARG A 30 4.12 27.03 -6.68
C ARG A 30 4.16 28.53 -6.97
N LEU A 31 3.02 29.11 -7.33
CA LEU A 31 2.90 30.55 -7.56
C LEU A 31 3.16 31.33 -6.28
N TYR A 32 2.75 30.80 -5.14
CA TYR A 32 3.05 31.40 -3.83
C TYR A 32 4.56 31.38 -3.53
N VAL A 33 5.25 30.25 -3.75
CA VAL A 33 6.71 30.15 -3.59
C VAL A 33 7.43 31.16 -4.49
N GLU A 34 7.08 31.21 -5.77
CA GLU A 34 7.67 32.18 -6.70
C GLU A 34 7.40 33.63 -6.27
N GLY A 35 6.18 33.91 -5.78
CA GLY A 35 5.81 35.22 -5.26
C GLY A 35 6.65 35.62 -4.05
N PHE A 36 6.82 34.73 -3.09
CA PHE A 36 7.64 34.96 -1.89
C PHE A 36 9.14 35.03 -2.19
N ALA A 37 9.63 34.32 -3.21
CA ALA A 37 11.00 34.43 -3.68
C ALA A 37 11.26 35.78 -4.37
N ARG A 38 10.25 36.33 -5.07
CA ARG A 38 10.32 37.66 -5.72
C ARG A 38 10.12 38.82 -4.76
N ALA A 39 9.41 38.62 -3.64
CA ALA A 39 9.05 39.69 -2.71
C ALA A 39 10.27 40.45 -2.13
N PRO A 40 11.36 39.80 -1.65
CA PRO A 40 12.54 40.50 -1.18
C PRO A 40 13.17 41.41 -2.25
N VAL A 41 13.25 40.92 -3.50
CA VAL A 41 13.81 41.67 -4.63
C VAL A 41 12.97 42.91 -4.96
N LEU A 42 11.65 42.80 -4.88
CA LEU A 42 10.74 43.92 -5.10
C LEU A 42 10.78 44.93 -3.96
N ILE A 43 10.85 44.46 -2.71
CA ILE A 43 10.86 45.33 -1.52
C ILE A 43 12.18 46.12 -1.45
N ASP A 44 13.31 45.47 -1.69
CA ASP A 44 14.64 46.10 -1.70
C ASP A 44 14.72 47.26 -2.71
N ARG A 45 13.99 47.18 -3.82
CA ARG A 45 13.89 48.27 -4.81
C ARG A 45 13.27 49.56 -4.25
N PHE A 46 12.30 49.44 -3.33
CA PHE A 46 11.59 50.60 -2.76
C PHE A 46 12.12 51.01 -1.39
N LEU A 47 12.66 50.05 -0.62
CA LEU A 47 13.18 50.23 0.72
C LEU A 47 14.57 49.54 0.80
N PRO A 48 15.64 50.26 0.43
CA PRO A 48 17.00 49.77 0.58
C PRO A 48 17.26 49.42 2.06
N ASP A 49 17.98 48.32 2.31
CA ASP A 49 18.30 47.77 3.65
C ASP A 49 17.15 47.08 4.41
N ALA A 50 15.98 46.88 3.80
CA ALA A 50 14.88 46.14 4.42
C ALA A 50 15.17 44.61 4.48
N ARG A 51 15.13 44.02 5.68
CA ARG A 51 15.22 42.56 5.86
C ARG A 51 13.83 41.92 5.89
N VAL A 52 13.55 41.04 4.94
CA VAL A 52 12.28 40.31 4.85
C VAL A 52 12.50 38.85 5.21
N THR A 53 11.78 38.36 6.22
CA THR A 53 11.72 36.93 6.52
C THR A 53 10.45 36.37 5.89
N THR A 54 10.59 35.58 4.82
CA THR A 54 9.47 34.88 4.18
C THR A 54 9.46 33.41 4.59
N PRO A 55 8.28 32.76 4.65
CA PRO A 55 8.17 31.33 4.93
C PRO A 55 8.50 30.48 3.68
N SER A 56 9.58 30.78 2.96
CA SER A 56 9.92 30.07 1.71
C SER A 56 10.20 28.59 1.95
N VAL A 57 11.00 28.24 2.97
CA VAL A 57 11.40 26.86 3.25
C VAL A 57 10.20 25.96 3.61
N PRO A 58 9.29 26.34 4.53
CA PRO A 58 8.09 25.54 4.78
C PRO A 58 7.19 25.37 3.55
N LEU A 59 7.09 26.40 2.71
CA LEU A 59 6.24 26.40 1.52
C LEU A 59 6.84 25.57 0.38
N GLU A 60 8.16 25.61 0.20
CA GLU A 60 8.88 24.71 -0.71
C GLU A 60 8.72 23.25 -0.28
N LYS A 61 8.89 22.95 1.03
CA LYS A 61 8.62 21.62 1.58
C LYS A 61 7.18 21.19 1.31
N PHE A 62 6.22 22.08 1.47
CA PHE A 62 4.81 21.81 1.16
C PHE A 62 4.60 21.47 -0.32
N VAL A 63 5.13 22.27 -1.26
CA VAL A 63 5.01 22.04 -2.71
C VAL A 63 5.67 20.72 -3.12
N THR A 64 6.86 20.42 -2.60
CA THR A 64 7.56 19.16 -2.87
C THR A 64 6.78 17.97 -2.33
N ARG A 65 6.25 18.06 -1.12
CA ARG A 65 5.39 17.03 -0.50
C ARG A 65 4.10 16.83 -1.29
N GLN A 66 3.41 17.91 -1.67
CA GLN A 66 2.19 17.87 -2.48
C GLN A 66 2.43 17.23 -3.84
N THR A 67 3.51 17.62 -4.53
CA THR A 67 3.85 17.06 -5.84
C THR A 67 4.15 15.57 -5.72
N SER A 68 4.99 15.18 -4.77
CA SER A 68 5.36 13.77 -4.54
C SER A 68 4.14 12.91 -4.22
N LEU A 69 3.28 13.39 -3.32
CA LEU A 69 2.04 12.70 -2.94
C LEU A 69 1.07 12.59 -4.12
N THR A 70 0.90 13.65 -4.90
CA THR A 70 0.02 13.62 -6.08
C THR A 70 0.50 12.60 -7.11
N THR A 71 1.79 12.58 -7.41
CA THR A 71 2.37 11.62 -8.37
C THR A 71 2.26 10.19 -7.85
N LEU A 72 2.55 9.97 -6.57
CA LEU A 72 2.44 8.67 -5.93
C LEU A 72 1.00 8.15 -5.94
N LEU A 73 0.02 8.98 -5.52
CA LEU A 73 -1.39 8.61 -5.53
C LEU A 73 -1.91 8.34 -6.95
N LEU A 74 -1.46 9.12 -7.94
CA LEU A 74 -1.85 8.89 -9.33
C LEU A 74 -1.25 7.58 -9.85
N GLY A 75 0.01 7.29 -9.50
CA GLY A 75 0.70 6.03 -9.80
C GLY A 75 -0.06 4.80 -9.27
N PHE A 76 -0.46 4.82 -7.99
CA PHE A 76 -1.26 3.73 -7.39
C PHE A 76 -2.65 3.58 -8.00
N ASN A 77 -3.21 4.62 -8.60
CA ASN A 77 -4.53 4.56 -9.25
C ASN A 77 -4.49 4.08 -10.71
N VAL A 78 -3.34 4.04 -11.37
CA VAL A 78 -3.25 3.62 -12.78
C VAL A 78 -3.82 2.20 -13.02
N PRO A 79 -3.56 1.19 -12.17
CA PRO A 79 -4.20 -0.12 -12.30
C PRO A 79 -5.73 -0.06 -12.27
N GLY A 80 -6.28 0.77 -11.36
CA GLY A 80 -7.71 1.03 -11.27
C GLY A 80 -8.28 1.70 -12.52
N MET A 81 -7.52 2.63 -13.13
CA MET A 81 -7.90 3.22 -14.43
C MET A 81 -7.89 2.19 -15.55
N GLY A 82 -6.89 1.30 -15.61
CA GLY A 82 -6.86 0.20 -16.58
C GLY A 82 -8.07 -0.73 -16.43
N PHE A 83 -8.44 -1.04 -15.20
CA PHE A 83 -9.64 -1.81 -14.88
C PHE A 83 -10.93 -1.11 -15.33
N LEU A 84 -11.06 0.19 -15.04
CA LEU A 84 -12.16 1.03 -15.50
C LEU A 84 -12.26 1.03 -17.03
N LEU A 85 -11.14 1.20 -17.74
CA LEU A 85 -11.12 1.16 -19.20
C LEU A 85 -11.60 -0.19 -19.74
N TYR A 86 -11.12 -1.29 -19.17
CA TYR A 86 -11.57 -2.63 -19.57
C TYR A 86 -13.06 -2.84 -19.31
N PHE A 87 -13.56 -2.43 -18.14
CA PHE A 87 -14.99 -2.45 -17.81
C PHE A 87 -15.83 -1.62 -18.80
N LEU A 88 -15.38 -0.42 -19.15
CA LEU A 88 -16.05 0.45 -20.13
C LEU A 88 -16.09 -0.19 -21.52
N VAL A 89 -15.01 -0.81 -21.96
CA VAL A 89 -14.95 -1.55 -23.24
C VAL A 89 -15.91 -2.74 -23.21
N LEU A 90 -15.94 -3.51 -22.11
CA LEU A 90 -16.82 -4.66 -21.96
C LEU A 90 -18.30 -4.23 -22.00
N THR A 91 -18.69 -3.26 -21.18
CA THR A 91 -20.07 -2.76 -21.13
C THR A 91 -20.49 -2.16 -22.46
N SER A 92 -19.62 -1.38 -23.11
CA SER A 92 -19.87 -0.86 -24.45
C SER A 92 -20.05 -1.98 -25.48
N ALA A 93 -19.25 -3.05 -25.41
CA ALA A 93 -19.37 -4.20 -26.30
C ALA A 93 -20.69 -4.96 -26.09
N VAL A 94 -21.12 -5.15 -24.83
CA VAL A 94 -22.41 -5.77 -24.51
C VAL A 94 -23.56 -4.90 -25.01
N ILE A 95 -23.56 -3.59 -24.72
CA ILE A 95 -24.60 -2.66 -25.18
C ILE A 95 -24.65 -2.65 -26.72
N ALA A 96 -23.50 -2.55 -27.39
CA ALA A 96 -23.44 -2.58 -28.84
C ALA A 96 -23.97 -3.91 -29.40
N TYR A 97 -23.72 -5.05 -28.75
CA TYR A 97 -24.28 -6.34 -29.16
C TYR A 97 -25.81 -6.35 -29.13
N TRP A 98 -26.43 -5.74 -28.11
CA TRP A 98 -27.89 -5.60 -28.04
C TRP A 98 -28.44 -4.62 -29.07
N GLN A 99 -27.78 -3.47 -29.22
CA GLN A 99 -28.17 -2.43 -30.19
C GLN A 99 -27.95 -2.88 -31.64
N ARG A 100 -27.07 -3.86 -31.91
CA ARG A 100 -26.80 -4.36 -33.27
C ARG A 100 -28.07 -4.78 -34.01
N ARG A 101 -29.03 -5.41 -33.32
CA ARG A 101 -30.29 -5.86 -33.97
C ARG A 101 -31.13 -4.67 -34.44
N GLU A 102 -31.21 -3.62 -33.64
CA GLU A 102 -31.94 -2.40 -33.98
C GLU A 102 -31.20 -1.62 -35.07
N ILE A 103 -29.88 -1.45 -34.93
CA ILE A 103 -29.02 -0.78 -35.92
C ILE A 103 -29.12 -1.49 -37.28
N ALA A 104 -29.08 -2.82 -37.32
CA ALA A 104 -29.18 -3.57 -38.57
C ALA A 104 -30.53 -3.35 -39.27
N ILE A 105 -31.63 -3.27 -38.52
CA ILE A 105 -32.96 -2.95 -39.06
C ILE A 105 -32.98 -1.52 -39.61
N LEU A 106 -32.43 -0.54 -38.89
CA LEU A 106 -32.37 0.86 -39.33
C LEU A 106 -31.51 1.04 -40.60
N VAL A 107 -30.35 0.39 -40.64
CA VAL A 107 -29.46 0.41 -41.82
C VAL A 107 -30.13 -0.29 -43.01
N SER A 108 -30.84 -1.40 -42.80
CA SER A 108 -31.61 -2.07 -43.88
C SER A 108 -32.77 -1.22 -44.43
N ARG A 109 -33.25 -0.26 -43.63
CA ARG A 109 -34.27 0.72 -44.03
C ARG A 109 -33.68 1.99 -44.67
N GLY A 110 -32.37 2.00 -44.95
CA GLY A 110 -31.69 3.08 -45.66
C GLY A 110 -31.01 4.13 -44.77
N MET A 111 -30.92 3.91 -43.46
CA MET A 111 -30.23 4.85 -42.57
C MET A 111 -28.71 4.83 -42.85
N GLY A 112 -28.14 6.01 -43.12
CA GLY A 112 -26.70 6.17 -43.36
C GLY A 112 -25.85 5.92 -42.12
N ARG A 113 -24.61 5.45 -42.30
CA ARG A 113 -23.66 5.15 -41.20
C ARG A 113 -23.38 6.36 -40.31
N LEU A 114 -23.28 7.56 -40.90
CA LEU A 114 -23.08 8.81 -40.16
C LEU A 114 -24.27 9.15 -39.26
N THR A 115 -25.49 8.84 -39.71
CA THR A 115 -26.71 9.06 -38.91
C THR A 115 -26.74 8.13 -37.69
N VAL A 116 -26.33 6.86 -37.85
CA VAL A 116 -26.22 5.90 -36.73
C VAL A 116 -25.17 6.37 -35.70
N LEU A 117 -24.00 6.83 -36.17
CA LEU A 117 -22.96 7.36 -35.29
C LEU A 117 -23.41 8.62 -34.56
N ASN A 118 -24.09 9.55 -35.25
CA ASN A 118 -24.64 10.75 -34.63
C ASN A 118 -25.69 10.41 -33.58
N PHE A 119 -26.56 9.41 -33.84
CA PHE A 119 -27.53 8.96 -32.85
C PHE A 119 -26.85 8.43 -31.58
N SER A 120 -25.82 7.59 -31.75
CA SER A 120 -25.01 7.08 -30.64
C SER A 120 -24.25 8.18 -29.90
N ALA A 121 -23.80 9.24 -30.60
CA ALA A 121 -23.11 10.37 -29.99
C ALA A 121 -24.06 11.22 -29.14
N VAL A 122 -25.26 11.52 -29.65
CA VAL A 122 -26.29 12.26 -28.91
C VAL A 122 -26.73 11.48 -27.68
N GLU A 123 -26.94 10.17 -27.82
CA GLU A 123 -27.27 9.29 -26.68
C GLU A 123 -26.16 9.33 -25.61
N ALA A 124 -24.90 9.29 -26.01
CA ALA A 124 -23.77 9.41 -25.09
C ALA A 124 -23.72 10.77 -24.38
N LEU A 125 -23.93 11.87 -25.10
CA LEU A 125 -23.98 13.21 -24.53
C LEU A 125 -25.12 13.37 -23.51
N LEU A 126 -26.29 12.80 -23.78
CA LEU A 126 -27.40 12.78 -22.84
C LEU A 126 -27.05 12.00 -21.57
N LEU A 127 -26.38 10.85 -21.70
CA LEU A 127 -25.91 10.11 -20.52
C LEU A 127 -24.84 10.90 -19.74
N PHE A 128 -23.97 11.65 -20.41
CA PHE A 128 -22.96 12.48 -19.74
C PHE A 128 -23.59 13.64 -18.97
N LEU A 129 -24.67 14.24 -19.48
CA LEU A 129 -25.38 15.33 -18.82
C LEU A 129 -25.86 14.96 -17.42
N PHE A 130 -26.36 13.73 -17.24
CA PHE A 130 -26.81 13.24 -15.93
C PHE A 130 -25.70 12.48 -15.18
N GLY A 131 -24.85 11.76 -15.90
CA GLY A 131 -23.81 10.92 -15.34
C GLY A 131 -22.67 11.71 -14.72
N ALA A 132 -22.24 12.83 -15.32
CA ALA A 132 -21.11 13.60 -14.80
C ALA A 132 -21.40 14.27 -13.45
N PRO A 133 -22.55 14.95 -13.23
CA PRO A 133 -22.89 15.51 -11.92
C PRO A 133 -23.06 14.44 -10.83
N LEU A 134 -23.72 13.33 -11.16
CA LEU A 134 -23.89 12.21 -10.22
C LEU A 134 -22.56 11.54 -9.89
N GLY A 135 -21.70 11.36 -10.90
CA GLY A 135 -20.35 10.82 -10.73
C GLY A 135 -19.47 11.72 -9.87
N LEU A 136 -19.57 13.05 -10.04
CA LEU A 136 -18.87 14.02 -9.20
C LEU A 136 -19.37 13.98 -7.75
N ALA A 137 -20.69 13.96 -7.55
CA ALA A 137 -21.28 13.84 -6.21
C ALA A 137 -20.85 12.54 -5.50
N PHE A 138 -20.85 11.42 -6.24
CA PHE A 138 -20.37 10.14 -5.74
C PHE A 138 -18.86 10.17 -5.44
N GLY A 139 -18.06 10.79 -6.30
CA GLY A 139 -16.62 10.98 -6.13
C GLY A 139 -16.27 11.79 -4.87
N ILE A 140 -17.03 12.84 -4.56
CA ILE A 140 -16.89 13.60 -3.31
C ILE A 140 -17.18 12.71 -2.09
N GLY A 141 -18.20 11.86 -2.18
CA GLY A 141 -18.51 10.86 -1.15
C GLY A 141 -17.34 9.89 -0.92
N LEU A 142 -16.75 9.38 -1.99
CA LEU A 142 -15.57 8.51 -1.92
C LEU A 142 -14.34 9.24 -1.34
N ALA A 143 -14.10 10.49 -1.74
CA ALA A 143 -13.00 11.30 -1.19
C ALA A 143 -13.14 11.51 0.32
N ARG A 144 -14.37 11.66 0.83
CA ARG A 144 -14.62 11.69 2.28
C ARG A 144 -14.37 10.34 2.94
N LEU A 145 -14.78 9.25 2.31
CA LEU A 145 -14.54 7.90 2.80
C LEU A 145 -13.04 7.59 2.91
N MET A 146 -12.22 8.08 1.97
CA MET A 146 -10.76 7.96 2.02
C MET A 146 -10.15 8.56 3.30
N GLY A 147 -10.71 9.66 3.80
CA GLY A 147 -10.20 10.32 5.01
C GLY A 147 -10.36 9.51 6.30
N TYR A 148 -11.24 8.51 6.30
CA TYR A 148 -11.45 7.61 7.43
C TYR A 148 -10.58 6.35 7.37
N ALA A 149 -9.85 6.11 6.26
CA ALA A 149 -9.04 4.91 6.11
C ALA A 149 -7.79 4.97 7.00
N ALA A 150 -7.65 4.00 7.91
CA ALA A 150 -6.44 3.82 8.72
C ALA A 150 -5.45 2.87 8.04
N SER A 151 -5.97 1.82 7.42
CA SER A 151 -5.24 0.85 6.59
C SER A 151 -6.19 0.35 5.48
N PHE A 152 -5.77 -0.63 4.68
CA PHE A 152 -6.60 -1.16 3.59
C PHE A 152 -7.88 -1.81 4.13
N LEU A 153 -9.05 -1.32 3.70
CA LEU A 153 -10.37 -1.73 4.19
C LEU A 153 -10.58 -1.62 5.72
N SER A 154 -9.74 -0.83 6.40
CA SER A 154 -9.84 -0.56 7.84
C SER A 154 -10.14 0.92 8.06
N PHE A 155 -11.19 1.20 8.83
CA PHE A 155 -11.69 2.56 9.05
C PHE A 155 -11.56 2.95 10.52
N SER A 156 -11.05 4.16 10.75
CA SER A 156 -10.95 4.77 12.08
C SER A 156 -11.77 6.05 12.15
N ASP A 157 -12.35 6.33 13.31
CA ASP A 157 -13.06 7.59 13.54
C ASP A 157 -12.06 8.75 13.65
N ARG A 158 -12.19 9.74 12.77
CA ARG A 158 -11.29 10.90 12.64
C ARG A 158 -12.09 12.12 12.19
N PRO A 159 -11.64 13.35 12.51
CA PRO A 159 -12.29 14.54 11.97
C PRO A 159 -12.29 14.49 10.43
N PRO A 160 -13.43 14.79 9.79
CA PRO A 160 -13.57 14.64 8.35
C PRO A 160 -12.61 15.56 7.60
N LEU A 161 -11.96 15.03 6.56
CA LEU A 161 -11.15 15.84 5.66
C LEU A 161 -12.01 16.91 4.97
N PRO A 162 -11.54 18.17 4.92
CA PRO A 162 -12.22 19.21 4.16
C PRO A 162 -12.09 18.92 2.66
N VAL A 163 -13.13 18.31 2.08
CA VAL A 163 -13.20 18.07 0.63
C VAL A 163 -13.80 19.29 -0.05
N SER A 164 -13.03 19.92 -0.95
CA SER A 164 -13.46 21.07 -1.74
C SER A 164 -13.64 20.70 -3.22
N LEU A 165 -14.44 21.49 -3.93
CA LEU A 165 -14.56 21.40 -5.39
C LEU A 165 -13.34 22.00 -6.13
N ALA A 166 -12.48 22.74 -5.42
CA ALA A 166 -11.31 23.38 -6.01
C ALA A 166 -10.31 22.35 -6.54
N GLY A 167 -10.12 21.23 -5.83
CA GLY A 167 -9.21 20.15 -6.23
C GLY A 167 -9.72 19.26 -7.37
N VAL A 168 -10.87 19.59 -8.00
CA VAL A 168 -11.41 18.77 -9.09
C VAL A 168 -10.67 19.05 -10.40
N ASN A 169 -10.03 18.02 -10.94
CA ASN A 169 -9.31 18.13 -12.20
C ASN A 169 -10.25 17.98 -13.42
N TRP A 170 -10.73 19.10 -13.95
CA TRP A 170 -11.60 19.11 -15.14
C TRP A 170 -10.97 18.51 -16.39
N ARG A 171 -9.63 18.54 -16.51
CA ARG A 171 -8.93 17.95 -17.66
C ARG A 171 -9.06 16.43 -17.66
N LEU A 172 -8.88 15.79 -16.50
CA LEU A 172 -9.03 14.34 -16.35
C LEU A 172 -10.48 13.89 -16.57
N ILE A 173 -11.45 14.67 -16.11
CA ILE A 173 -12.88 14.39 -16.35
C ILE A 173 -13.18 14.49 -17.85
N GLY A 174 -12.73 15.56 -18.51
CA GLY A 174 -12.88 15.72 -19.96
C GLY A 174 -12.23 14.59 -20.76
N LEU A 175 -11.01 14.18 -20.39
CA LEU A 175 -10.32 13.03 -20.99
C LEU A 175 -11.12 11.73 -20.81
N THR A 176 -11.64 11.49 -19.61
CA THR A 176 -12.42 10.27 -19.31
C THR A 176 -13.70 10.23 -20.15
N LEU A 177 -14.45 11.34 -20.23
CA LEU A 177 -15.64 11.45 -21.07
C LEU A 177 -15.32 11.24 -22.56
N ALA A 178 -14.19 11.78 -23.03
CA ALA A 178 -13.73 11.58 -24.40
C ALA A 178 -13.42 10.10 -24.69
N ILE A 179 -12.72 9.41 -23.78
CA ILE A 179 -12.42 7.98 -23.94
C ILE A 179 -13.70 7.15 -23.97
N VAL A 180 -14.65 7.41 -23.07
CA VAL A 180 -15.95 6.71 -23.05
C VAL A 180 -16.71 6.93 -24.36
N LEU A 181 -16.73 8.17 -24.86
CA LEU A 181 -17.36 8.50 -26.14
C LEU A 181 -16.70 7.76 -27.29
N LEU A 182 -15.37 7.77 -27.38
CA LEU A 182 -14.60 7.08 -28.42
C LEU A 182 -14.83 5.56 -28.37
N ALA A 183 -14.81 4.94 -27.19
CA ALA A 183 -15.06 3.51 -27.02
C ALA A 183 -16.46 3.12 -27.53
N ARG A 184 -17.46 3.94 -27.22
CA ARG A 184 -18.84 3.72 -27.64
C ARG A 184 -19.04 3.93 -29.15
N LEU A 185 -18.47 5.01 -29.70
CA LEU A 185 -18.53 5.28 -31.14
C LEU A 185 -17.79 4.20 -31.94
N TRP A 186 -16.65 3.72 -31.44
CA TRP A 186 -15.91 2.62 -32.04
C TRP A 186 -16.74 1.33 -32.10
N ALA A 187 -17.38 0.96 -30.99
CA ALA A 187 -18.25 -0.22 -30.93
C ALA A 187 -19.46 -0.10 -31.88
N SER A 188 -20.07 1.07 -31.95
CA SER A 188 -21.19 1.37 -32.87
C SER A 188 -20.76 1.35 -34.34
N ALA A 189 -19.57 1.92 -34.66
CA ALA A 189 -19.02 1.91 -36.00
C ALA A 189 -18.77 0.48 -36.52
N LEU A 190 -18.19 -0.38 -35.68
CA LEU A 190 -17.99 -1.80 -35.98
C LEU A 190 -19.32 -2.54 -36.24
N ALA A 191 -20.34 -2.26 -35.43
CA ALA A 191 -21.68 -2.82 -35.59
C ALA A 191 -22.33 -2.39 -36.92
N SER A 192 -22.18 -1.13 -37.33
CA SER A 192 -22.77 -0.58 -38.56
C SER A 192 -22.23 -1.18 -39.87
N ARG A 193 -21.10 -1.90 -39.82
CA ARG A 193 -20.48 -2.54 -40.99
C ARG A 193 -21.04 -3.94 -41.27
N GLN A 194 -21.82 -4.51 -40.37
CA GLN A 194 -22.36 -5.87 -40.50
C GLN A 194 -23.78 -5.83 -41.07
N SER A 195 -24.08 -6.68 -42.06
CA SER A 195 -25.43 -6.80 -42.63
C SER A 195 -26.28 -7.80 -41.84
N VAL A 196 -27.61 -7.75 -42.00
CA VAL A 196 -28.55 -8.73 -41.43
C VAL A 196 -28.19 -10.17 -41.85
N VAL A 197 -27.63 -10.35 -43.06
CA VAL A 197 -27.23 -11.67 -43.59
C VAL A 197 -25.97 -12.20 -42.90
N ASP A 198 -25.03 -11.33 -42.55
CA ASP A 198 -23.84 -11.70 -41.77
C ASP A 198 -24.22 -12.13 -40.35
N GLN A 199 -25.26 -11.51 -39.79
CA GLN A 199 -25.80 -11.83 -38.45
C GLN A 199 -26.44 -13.22 -38.39
N GLU A 200 -27.29 -13.57 -39.37
CA GLU A 200 -27.91 -14.90 -39.46
C GLU A 200 -26.85 -16.00 -39.70
N ARG A 201 -25.79 -15.71 -40.46
CA ARG A 201 -24.64 -16.62 -40.62
C ARG A 201 -23.86 -16.86 -39.33
N GLU A 202 -23.68 -15.83 -38.49
CA GLU A 202 -22.99 -15.96 -37.20
C GLU A 202 -23.81 -16.72 -36.14
N HIS A 203 -25.15 -16.66 -36.21
CA HIS A 203 -26.02 -17.51 -35.36
C HIS A 203 -25.88 -19.01 -35.69
N VAL A 204 -25.67 -19.34 -36.96
CA VAL A 204 -25.50 -20.73 -37.42
C VAL A 204 -24.06 -21.24 -37.22
N ARG A 205 -23.06 -20.33 -37.18
CA ARG A 205 -21.65 -20.65 -36.91
C ARG A 205 -21.06 -19.63 -35.92
N PRO A 206 -21.09 -19.92 -34.61
CA PRO A 206 -20.50 -19.06 -33.60
C PRO A 206 -19.03 -18.77 -33.93
N ARG A 207 -18.62 -17.50 -33.89
CA ARG A 207 -17.20 -17.13 -34.03
C ARG A 207 -16.41 -17.81 -32.90
N LEU A 208 -15.24 -18.35 -33.27
CA LEU A 208 -14.22 -18.82 -32.31
C LEU A 208 -13.89 -17.70 -31.30
N GLY A 209 -13.45 -18.08 -30.09
CA GLY A 209 -13.25 -17.19 -28.95
C GLY A 209 -12.33 -15.98 -29.17
N PRO A 210 -12.05 -15.17 -28.11
CA PRO A 210 -11.35 -13.90 -28.25
C PRO A 210 -10.03 -14.00 -29.03
N PHE A 211 -9.75 -13.02 -29.88
CA PHE A 211 -8.55 -12.96 -30.74
C PHE A 211 -7.24 -13.15 -29.94
N TRP A 212 -7.14 -12.53 -28.77
CA TRP A 212 -5.95 -12.62 -27.90
C TRP A 212 -5.71 -14.05 -27.38
N TYR A 213 -6.78 -14.76 -27.02
CA TYR A 213 -6.72 -16.14 -26.53
C TYR A 213 -6.23 -17.09 -27.64
N ARG A 214 -6.71 -16.88 -28.88
CA ARG A 214 -6.37 -17.71 -30.04
C ARG A 214 -4.94 -17.53 -30.52
N ASN A 215 -4.43 -16.30 -30.50
CA ASN A 215 -3.11 -15.97 -31.03
C ASN A 215 -2.01 -15.97 -29.96
N TYR A 216 -2.29 -16.49 -28.76
CA TYR A 216 -1.32 -16.58 -27.65
C TYR A 216 -0.68 -15.23 -27.29
N LEU A 217 -1.41 -14.13 -27.45
CA LEU A 217 -0.90 -12.79 -27.15
C LEU A 217 -0.65 -12.59 -25.66
N ASP A 218 -1.40 -13.29 -24.81
CA ASP A 218 -1.15 -13.38 -23.38
C ASP A 218 0.20 -14.01 -23.02
N LEU A 219 0.70 -14.98 -23.79
CA LEU A 219 2.06 -15.50 -23.61
C LEU A 219 3.12 -14.48 -24.02
N LEU A 220 2.88 -13.71 -25.08
CA LEU A 220 3.78 -12.63 -25.50
C LEU A 220 3.85 -11.52 -24.44
N LEU A 221 2.72 -11.24 -23.76
CA LEU A 221 2.67 -10.28 -22.66
C LEU A 221 3.47 -10.70 -21.43
N VAL A 222 3.84 -11.98 -21.27
CA VAL A 222 4.71 -12.42 -20.15
C VAL A 222 6.10 -11.76 -20.23
N ILE A 223 6.62 -11.53 -21.44
CA ILE A 223 7.95 -10.96 -21.66
C ILE A 223 8.11 -9.60 -20.97
N PRO A 224 7.26 -8.58 -21.22
CA PRO A 224 7.39 -7.29 -20.54
C PRO A 224 7.17 -7.39 -19.03
N THR A 225 6.40 -8.35 -18.52
CA THR A 225 6.24 -8.55 -17.07
C THR A 225 7.48 -9.09 -16.41
N VAL A 226 8.13 -10.10 -17.02
CA VAL A 226 9.38 -10.65 -16.51
C VAL A 226 10.48 -9.59 -16.57
N TYR A 227 10.53 -8.82 -17.66
CA TYR A 227 11.43 -7.67 -17.76
C TYR A 227 11.16 -6.62 -16.68
N ALA A 228 9.89 -6.26 -16.43
CA ALA A 228 9.53 -5.31 -15.39
C ALA A 228 9.89 -5.81 -13.97
N TYR A 229 9.71 -7.10 -13.71
CA TYR A 229 10.13 -7.73 -12.45
C TYR A 229 11.65 -7.70 -12.27
N ASP A 230 12.41 -8.09 -13.29
CA ASP A 230 13.87 -8.09 -13.26
C ASP A 230 14.43 -6.68 -13.08
N GLN A 231 13.85 -5.70 -13.79
CA GLN A 231 14.20 -4.30 -13.63
C GLN A 231 13.97 -3.82 -12.19
N LEU A 232 12.82 -4.16 -11.59
CA LEU A 232 12.49 -3.78 -10.21
C LEU A 232 13.36 -4.52 -9.17
N ALA A 233 13.72 -5.78 -9.44
CA ALA A 233 14.58 -6.57 -8.57
C ALA A 233 16.03 -6.05 -8.58
N ASN A 234 16.52 -5.61 -9.74
CA ASN A 234 17.92 -5.19 -9.92
C ASN A 234 18.16 -3.69 -9.66
N GLN A 235 17.21 -2.80 -10.02
CA GLN A 235 17.37 -1.34 -9.84
C GLN A 235 17.00 -0.86 -8.43
N GLY A 236 16.45 -1.73 -7.58
CA GLY A 236 15.99 -1.35 -6.25
C GLY A 236 14.68 -0.55 -6.27
N SER A 237 14.29 -0.07 -5.09
CA SER A 237 12.93 0.42 -4.80
C SER A 237 12.45 1.61 -5.63
N LEU A 238 11.13 1.61 -5.87
CA LEU A 238 10.34 2.73 -6.41
C LEU A 238 10.57 4.08 -5.69
N ALA A 239 11.06 4.07 -4.44
CA ALA A 239 11.31 5.28 -3.65
C ALA A 239 12.61 6.01 -4.03
N MET A 240 13.62 5.33 -4.59
CA MET A 240 14.82 6.00 -5.11
C MET A 240 14.52 6.88 -6.32
N LEU A 241 13.47 6.56 -7.08
CA LEU A 241 13.02 7.32 -8.26
C LEU A 241 12.33 8.66 -7.91
N VAL A 242 12.24 9.04 -6.62
CA VAL A 242 11.55 10.26 -6.17
C VAL A 242 12.45 11.18 -5.33
N GLN A 243 13.74 10.86 -5.20
CA GLN A 243 14.63 11.63 -4.32
C GLN A 243 14.92 13.04 -4.85
N ASP A 244 15.11 13.23 -6.15
CA ASP A 244 15.54 14.52 -6.70
C ASP A 244 14.48 15.22 -7.55
N ARG A 245 13.68 14.51 -8.37
CA ARG A 245 12.61 15.12 -9.17
C ARG A 245 11.38 14.22 -9.34
N PRO A 246 10.15 14.76 -9.16
CA PRO A 246 8.92 14.04 -9.49
C PRO A 246 8.76 13.72 -10.99
N GLU A 247 9.65 14.24 -11.85
CA GLU A 247 9.75 13.94 -13.28
C GLU A 247 10.39 12.56 -13.54
N ASP A 248 11.17 12.03 -12.59
CA ASP A 248 11.85 10.73 -12.73
C ASP A 248 10.85 9.55 -12.68
N LEU A 249 9.70 9.72 -12.01
CA LEU A 249 8.56 8.79 -12.05
C LEU A 249 7.94 8.62 -13.45
N PHE A 250 8.08 9.63 -14.32
CA PHE A 250 7.64 9.53 -15.72
C PHE A 250 8.70 8.94 -16.64
N GLN A 251 9.96 8.79 -16.17
CA GLN A 251 11.03 8.18 -16.96
C GLN A 251 10.85 6.66 -17.05
N ASP A 252 10.43 6.01 -15.95
CA ASP A 252 10.18 4.56 -15.91
C ASP A 252 8.79 4.16 -15.37
N PRO A 253 7.69 4.49 -16.10
CA PRO A 253 6.31 4.16 -15.69
C PRO A 253 6.05 2.65 -15.58
N LEU A 254 6.92 1.82 -16.19
CA LEU A 254 6.81 0.37 -16.16
C LEU A 254 6.98 -0.20 -14.74
N LEU A 255 7.79 0.43 -13.90
CA LEU A 255 8.09 -0.04 -12.55
C LEU A 255 6.88 0.06 -11.62
N VAL A 256 6.15 1.19 -11.69
CA VAL A 256 4.90 1.40 -10.91
C VAL A 256 3.80 0.43 -11.38
N LEU A 257 3.82 0.07 -12.66
CA LEU A 257 2.83 -0.81 -13.28
C LEU A 257 3.15 -2.30 -13.12
N ALA A 258 4.35 -2.68 -12.69
CA ALA A 258 4.80 -4.07 -12.72
C ALA A 258 3.87 -5.04 -11.95
N PRO A 259 3.44 -4.75 -10.70
CA PRO A 259 2.54 -5.66 -9.97
C PRO A 259 1.16 -5.76 -10.63
N ALA A 260 0.63 -4.65 -11.16
CA ALA A 260 -0.66 -4.64 -11.83
C ALA A 260 -0.63 -5.36 -13.18
N LEU A 261 0.42 -5.12 -13.97
CA LEU A 261 0.69 -5.80 -15.23
C LEU A 261 0.80 -7.31 -14.98
N PHE A 262 1.55 -7.70 -13.95
CA PHE A 262 1.65 -9.08 -13.51
C PHE A 262 0.29 -9.68 -13.17
N VAL A 263 -0.51 -9.02 -12.31
CA VAL A 263 -1.84 -9.51 -11.94
C VAL A 263 -2.74 -9.69 -13.16
N VAL A 264 -2.76 -8.72 -14.09
CA VAL A 264 -3.57 -8.81 -15.32
C VAL A 264 -3.12 -9.98 -16.20
N ILE A 265 -1.82 -10.17 -16.39
CA ILE A 265 -1.30 -11.22 -17.28
C ILE A 265 -1.46 -12.60 -16.66
N VAL A 266 -1.16 -12.77 -15.37
CA VAL A 266 -1.40 -14.04 -14.69
C VAL A 266 -2.90 -14.33 -14.60
N ALA A 267 -3.76 -13.33 -14.47
CA ALA A 267 -5.21 -13.52 -14.57
C ALA A 267 -5.65 -13.96 -15.98
N LEU A 268 -5.07 -13.41 -17.05
CA LEU A 268 -5.30 -13.87 -18.42
C LEU A 268 -4.83 -15.32 -18.61
N LEU A 269 -3.65 -15.68 -18.08
CA LEU A 269 -3.14 -17.05 -18.09
C LEU A 269 -4.01 -17.99 -17.27
N ALA A 270 -4.57 -17.54 -16.15
CA ALA A 270 -5.54 -18.28 -15.34
C ALA A 270 -6.85 -18.55 -16.10
N MET A 271 -7.12 -17.90 -17.24
CA MET A 271 -8.23 -18.29 -18.13
C MET A 271 -7.92 -19.52 -18.98
N ARG A 272 -6.66 -19.89 -19.18
CA ARG A 272 -6.27 -21.06 -19.98
C ARG A 272 -6.65 -22.40 -19.34
N PRO A 273 -6.40 -22.64 -18.04
CA PRO A 273 -6.84 -23.87 -17.38
C PRO A 273 -8.35 -23.92 -17.15
N PHE A 274 -9.08 -22.81 -17.29
CA PHE A 274 -10.53 -22.75 -17.00
C PHE A 274 -11.35 -23.76 -17.85
N PRO A 275 -11.26 -23.82 -19.19
CA PRO A 275 -11.97 -24.84 -19.98
C PRO A 275 -11.59 -26.28 -19.61
N LEU A 276 -10.33 -26.53 -19.24
CA LEU A 276 -9.88 -27.84 -18.81
C LEU A 276 -10.53 -28.24 -17.49
N MET A 277 -10.57 -27.32 -16.53
CA MET A 277 -11.26 -27.50 -15.25
C MET A 277 -12.76 -27.76 -15.46
N MET A 278 -13.42 -26.99 -16.34
CA MET A 278 -14.84 -27.20 -16.64
C MET A 278 -15.11 -28.55 -17.30
N ARG A 279 -14.20 -29.05 -18.16
CA ARG A 279 -14.30 -30.42 -18.72
C ARG A 279 -14.12 -31.50 -17.66
N LEU A 280 -13.23 -31.28 -16.69
CA LEU A 280 -13.08 -32.18 -15.55
C LEU A 280 -14.36 -32.21 -14.70
N LEU A 281 -14.97 -31.05 -14.45
CA LEU A 281 -16.25 -30.97 -13.75
C LEU A 281 -17.40 -31.63 -14.55
N ASP A 282 -17.44 -31.46 -15.87
CA ASP A 282 -18.41 -32.16 -16.74
C ASP A 282 -18.22 -33.68 -16.70
N PHE A 283 -16.97 -34.16 -16.64
CA PHE A 283 -16.68 -35.58 -16.43
C PHE A 283 -17.22 -36.08 -15.08
N LEU A 284 -17.00 -35.33 -14.00
CA LEU A 284 -17.53 -35.64 -12.67
C LEU A 284 -19.06 -35.55 -12.61
N ALA A 285 -19.67 -34.69 -13.42
CA ALA A 285 -21.13 -34.54 -13.50
C ALA A 285 -21.83 -35.84 -13.93
N ASN A 286 -21.15 -36.72 -14.68
CA ASN A 286 -21.71 -38.01 -15.09
C ASN A 286 -21.97 -38.97 -13.92
N HIS A 287 -21.33 -38.75 -12.77
CA HIS A 287 -21.53 -39.57 -11.57
C HIS A 287 -22.59 -39.00 -10.62
N SER A 288 -23.10 -37.80 -10.86
CA SER A 288 -24.05 -37.14 -9.96
C SER A 288 -25.51 -37.38 -10.38
N PRO A 289 -26.38 -37.88 -9.48
CA PRO A 289 -27.80 -38.09 -9.77
C PRO A 289 -28.64 -36.80 -9.72
N TRP A 290 -28.08 -35.67 -9.28
CA TRP A 290 -28.85 -34.43 -9.09
C TRP A 290 -28.97 -33.62 -10.40
N LEU A 291 -30.17 -33.60 -10.99
CA LEU A 291 -30.43 -33.02 -12.31
C LEU A 291 -29.97 -31.55 -12.49
N PRO A 292 -30.24 -30.59 -11.58
CA PRO A 292 -29.78 -29.20 -11.74
C PRO A 292 -28.26 -29.08 -11.82
N PHE A 293 -27.56 -29.87 -11.00
CA PHE A 293 -26.11 -29.88 -10.93
C PHE A 293 -25.48 -30.53 -12.15
N HIS A 294 -26.03 -31.66 -12.61
CA HIS A 294 -25.62 -32.27 -13.87
C HIS A 294 -25.76 -31.30 -15.05
N LEU A 295 -26.90 -30.61 -15.16
CA LEU A 295 -27.14 -29.64 -16.23
C LEU A 295 -26.23 -28.41 -16.15
N ALA A 296 -25.99 -27.88 -14.95
CA ALA A 296 -25.12 -26.73 -14.74
C ALA A 296 -23.68 -27.03 -15.17
N LEU A 297 -23.10 -28.13 -14.69
CA LEU A 297 -21.72 -28.52 -15.01
C LEU A 297 -21.54 -28.86 -16.49
N ARG A 298 -22.50 -29.56 -17.09
CA ARG A 298 -22.47 -29.91 -18.51
C ARG A 298 -22.60 -28.69 -19.42
N GLN A 299 -23.36 -27.69 -18.99
CA GLN A 299 -23.45 -26.41 -19.69
C GLN A 299 -22.13 -25.64 -19.60
N LEU A 300 -21.52 -25.55 -18.42
CA LEU A 300 -20.21 -24.92 -18.22
C LEU A 300 -19.11 -25.56 -19.07
N GLY A 301 -19.07 -26.91 -19.14
CA GLY A 301 -18.10 -27.64 -19.96
C GLY A 301 -18.23 -27.38 -21.47
N ARG A 302 -19.45 -27.15 -21.96
CA ARG A 302 -19.74 -26.94 -23.39
C ARG A 302 -19.69 -25.48 -23.84
N GLN A 303 -19.99 -24.53 -22.94
CA GLN A 303 -20.03 -23.09 -23.24
C GLN A 303 -18.95 -22.28 -22.50
N SER A 304 -17.85 -22.92 -22.08
CA SER A 304 -16.79 -22.30 -21.28
C SER A 304 -16.22 -20.99 -21.86
N HIS A 305 -16.18 -20.86 -23.18
CA HIS A 305 -15.61 -19.67 -23.84
C HIS A 305 -16.43 -18.40 -23.65
N THR A 306 -17.73 -18.52 -23.40
CA THR A 306 -18.60 -17.35 -23.25
C THR A 306 -18.28 -16.61 -21.94
N TYR A 307 -17.86 -17.33 -20.88
CA TYR A 307 -17.66 -16.78 -19.54
C TYR A 307 -16.29 -16.14 -19.30
N ILE A 308 -15.34 -16.23 -20.24
CA ILE A 308 -13.96 -15.76 -20.07
C ILE A 308 -13.88 -14.26 -19.75
N ASN A 309 -14.63 -13.43 -20.48
CA ASN A 309 -14.57 -11.97 -20.33
C ASN A 309 -15.01 -11.47 -18.93
N PRO A 310 -16.22 -11.81 -18.43
CA PRO A 310 -16.63 -11.37 -17.10
C PRO A 310 -15.82 -12.03 -15.98
N LEU A 311 -15.34 -13.26 -16.19
CA LEU A 311 -14.50 -13.96 -15.23
C LEU A 311 -13.14 -13.26 -15.05
N LEU A 312 -12.58 -12.66 -16.11
CA LEU A 312 -11.35 -11.87 -16.00
C LEU A 312 -11.51 -10.67 -15.06
N LEU A 313 -12.65 -9.95 -15.12
CA LEU A 313 -12.94 -8.84 -14.19
C LEU A 313 -12.92 -9.32 -12.74
N VAL A 314 -13.56 -10.47 -12.49
CA VAL A 314 -13.64 -11.05 -11.15
C VAL A 314 -12.25 -11.43 -10.63
N ILE A 315 -11.45 -12.14 -11.43
CA ILE A 315 -10.10 -12.55 -11.02
C ILE A 315 -9.20 -11.36 -10.79
N VAL A 316 -9.15 -10.41 -11.71
CA VAL A 316 -8.27 -9.23 -11.59
C VAL A 316 -8.68 -8.38 -10.38
N SER A 317 -9.98 -8.12 -10.20
CA SER A 317 -10.47 -7.34 -9.06
C SER A 317 -10.11 -7.99 -7.73
N LEU A 318 -10.30 -9.31 -7.61
CA LEU A 318 -10.00 -10.02 -6.37
C LEU A 318 -8.49 -10.17 -6.16
N ALA A 319 -7.73 -10.45 -7.21
CA ALA A 319 -6.27 -10.56 -7.14
C ALA A 319 -5.62 -9.24 -6.73
N LEU A 320 -6.06 -8.11 -7.29
CA LEU A 320 -5.63 -6.79 -6.85
C LEU A 320 -5.98 -6.54 -5.39
N GLY A 321 -7.21 -6.87 -4.95
CA GLY A 321 -7.61 -6.76 -3.55
C GLY A 321 -6.77 -7.59 -2.59
N VAL A 322 -6.49 -8.85 -2.94
CA VAL A 322 -5.67 -9.77 -2.14
C VAL A 322 -4.21 -9.30 -2.07
N TYR A 323 -3.69 -8.81 -3.19
CA TYR A 323 -2.37 -8.20 -3.28
C TYR A 323 -2.28 -6.95 -2.39
N THR A 324 -3.23 -6.00 -2.51
CA THR A 324 -3.22 -4.77 -1.71
C THR A 324 -3.43 -5.03 -0.24
N PHE A 325 -4.25 -6.03 0.13
CA PHE A 325 -4.42 -6.43 1.53
C PHE A 325 -3.11 -6.97 2.11
N SER A 326 -2.46 -7.89 1.39
CA SER A 326 -1.18 -8.48 1.83
C SER A 326 -0.08 -7.41 1.88
N MET A 327 -0.04 -6.50 0.92
CA MET A 327 0.88 -5.36 0.91
C MET A 327 0.64 -4.45 2.12
N ALA A 328 -0.61 -4.08 2.42
CA ALA A 328 -0.95 -3.25 3.57
C ALA A 328 -0.55 -3.91 4.88
N ALA A 329 -0.90 -5.20 5.09
CA ALA A 329 -0.51 -5.95 6.28
C ALA A 329 1.02 -6.08 6.43
N SER A 330 1.73 -6.25 5.31
CA SER A 330 3.19 -6.32 5.31
C SER A 330 3.82 -4.98 5.66
N LEU A 331 3.31 -3.87 5.10
CA LEU A 331 3.78 -2.51 5.43
C LEU A 331 3.43 -2.11 6.86
N ASP A 332 2.26 -2.49 7.36
CA ASP A 332 1.84 -2.21 8.74
C ASP A 332 2.74 -2.96 9.74
N LYS A 333 3.03 -4.24 9.47
CA LYS A 333 3.99 -5.01 10.26
C LYS A 333 5.40 -4.44 10.15
N TRP A 334 5.83 -4.11 8.94
CA TRP A 334 7.17 -3.58 8.70
C TRP A 334 7.39 -2.23 9.39
N LEU A 335 6.37 -1.38 9.43
CA LEU A 335 6.44 -0.14 10.19
C LEU A 335 6.62 -0.40 11.69
N ALA A 336 5.84 -1.33 12.24
CA ALA A 336 6.00 -1.72 13.63
C ALA A 336 7.42 -2.25 13.87
N ASP A 337 7.90 -3.16 13.03
CA ASP A 337 9.26 -3.69 13.09
C ASP A 337 10.31 -2.57 12.99
N GLN A 338 10.13 -1.57 12.12
CA GLN A 338 11.04 -0.44 11.94
C GLN A 338 11.10 0.46 13.17
N VAL A 339 9.96 0.77 13.78
CA VAL A 339 9.91 1.58 15.01
C VAL A 339 10.53 0.81 16.17
N HIS A 340 10.19 -0.48 16.35
CA HIS A 340 10.82 -1.28 17.40
C HIS A 340 12.33 -1.46 17.17
N TYR A 341 12.79 -1.52 15.92
CA TYR A 341 14.22 -1.54 15.60
C TYR A 341 14.90 -0.21 15.93
N SER A 342 14.26 0.94 15.64
CA SER A 342 14.84 2.26 15.94
C SER A 342 14.86 2.58 17.43
N VAL A 343 13.86 2.12 18.19
CA VAL A 343 13.76 2.32 19.64
C VAL A 343 14.55 1.26 20.41
N GLY A 344 14.58 0.03 19.91
CA GLY A 344 15.25 -1.13 20.52
C GLY A 344 14.37 -1.96 21.46
N ALA A 345 13.36 -1.34 22.07
CA ALA A 345 12.37 -1.96 22.96
C ALA A 345 10.98 -1.31 22.76
N ASP A 346 10.01 -1.64 23.60
CA ASP A 346 8.68 -1.02 23.55
C ASP A 346 8.74 0.46 23.98
N LEU A 347 9.58 0.75 24.99
CA LEU A 347 9.85 2.10 25.45
C LEU A 347 11.33 2.27 25.81
N ALA A 348 11.96 3.37 25.39
CA ALA A 348 13.34 3.68 25.74
C ALA A 348 13.50 5.16 26.08
N PHE A 349 14.29 5.47 27.10
CA PHE A 349 14.54 6.86 27.49
C PHE A 349 15.92 7.03 28.11
N THR A 350 16.38 8.27 28.16
CA THR A 350 17.59 8.67 28.88
C THR A 350 17.17 9.25 30.23
N PRO A 351 17.57 8.64 31.36
CA PRO A 351 17.33 9.22 32.68
C PRO A 351 17.87 10.64 32.77
N TYR A 352 17.12 11.54 33.40
CA TYR A 352 17.48 12.94 33.57
C TYR A 352 17.11 13.41 34.98
N SER A 353 18.02 14.16 35.60
CA SER A 353 17.76 14.81 36.89
C SER A 353 18.28 16.24 36.81
N GLU A 354 17.38 17.22 36.96
CA GLU A 354 17.77 18.64 36.95
C GLU A 354 18.76 18.96 38.10
N THR A 355 18.58 18.32 39.26
CA THR A 355 19.46 18.52 40.42
C THR A 355 20.88 18.02 40.13
N GLU A 356 21.03 16.88 39.46
CA GLU A 356 22.35 16.31 39.13
C GLU A 356 22.97 17.00 37.92
N ALA A 357 22.17 17.40 36.92
CA ALA A 357 22.64 18.19 35.79
C ALA A 357 23.27 19.52 36.23
N LEU A 358 22.74 20.15 37.29
CA LEU A 358 23.28 21.37 37.88
C LEU A 358 24.52 21.16 38.76
N ARG A 359 24.76 19.93 39.24
CA ARG A 359 25.90 19.61 40.13
C ARG A 359 27.21 19.36 39.38
N GLU A 360 27.16 19.16 38.06
CA GLU A 360 28.33 18.83 37.21
C GLU A 360 29.20 17.69 37.76
N VAL A 361 28.63 16.79 38.58
CA VAL A 361 29.36 15.66 39.15
C VAL A 361 29.54 14.59 38.06
N PRO A 362 30.78 14.12 37.80
CA PRO A 362 31.01 13.06 36.82
C PRO A 362 30.37 11.74 37.29
N GLY A 363 29.58 11.11 36.42
CA GLY A 363 29.01 9.79 36.66
C GLY A 363 27.49 9.76 36.70
N ALA A 364 26.97 8.54 36.75
CA ALA A 364 25.56 8.22 36.63
C ALA A 364 25.06 7.27 37.73
N ASP A 365 25.74 7.24 38.89
CA ASP A 365 25.36 6.41 40.04
C ASP A 365 24.01 6.83 40.65
N TRP A 366 23.55 8.04 40.34
CA TRP A 366 22.22 8.52 40.71
C TRP A 366 21.11 7.85 39.90
N ILE A 367 21.42 7.17 38.79
CA ILE A 367 20.45 6.38 38.01
C ILE A 367 20.17 5.06 38.76
N PRO A 368 18.92 4.80 39.15
CA PRO A 368 18.51 3.58 39.81
C PRO A 368 18.82 2.35 38.96
N PRO A 369 19.02 1.19 39.60
CA PRO A 369 19.17 -0.05 38.86
C PRO A 369 17.91 -0.35 38.04
N ALA A 370 18.07 -1.08 36.93
CA ALA A 370 16.96 -1.47 36.07
C ALA A 370 15.83 -2.18 36.82
N ASP A 371 16.13 -2.90 37.90
CA ASP A 371 15.15 -3.61 38.73
C ASP A 371 14.11 -2.67 39.39
N GLU A 372 14.48 -1.43 39.69
CA GLU A 372 13.52 -0.45 40.21
C GLU A 372 12.51 -0.01 39.14
N PHE A 373 12.97 0.11 37.90
CA PHE A 373 12.10 0.37 36.74
C PHE A 373 11.25 -0.85 36.37
N ALA A 374 11.77 -2.06 36.53
CA ALA A 374 11.00 -3.30 36.34
C ALA A 374 9.87 -3.46 37.36
N ALA A 375 9.97 -2.83 38.53
CA ALA A 375 8.93 -2.83 39.55
C ALA A 375 7.84 -1.76 39.34
N VAL A 376 7.93 -0.96 38.28
CA VAL A 376 6.89 0.01 37.90
C VAL A 376 5.68 -0.74 37.33
N PRO A 377 4.44 -0.41 37.75
CA PRO A 377 3.25 -1.04 37.18
C PRO A 377 3.18 -0.88 35.66
N GLY A 378 2.90 -1.96 34.94
CA GLY A 378 2.84 -1.98 33.47
C GLY A 378 4.17 -2.25 32.77
N VAL A 379 5.29 -2.39 33.52
CA VAL A 379 6.59 -2.82 32.99
C VAL A 379 6.75 -4.33 33.19
N ALA A 380 7.00 -5.05 32.10
CA ALA A 380 7.29 -6.48 32.15
C ALA A 380 8.77 -6.74 32.47
N ARG A 381 9.68 -6.01 31.82
CA ARG A 381 11.14 -6.11 32.00
C ARG A 381 11.82 -4.78 31.73
N ALA A 382 12.98 -4.58 32.33
CA ALA A 382 13.83 -3.42 32.13
C ALA A 382 15.29 -3.85 31.94
N THR A 383 16.05 -3.11 31.15
CA THR A 383 17.48 -3.33 30.96
C THR A 383 18.22 -2.00 30.77
N ARG A 384 19.52 -2.01 31.07
CA ARG A 384 20.43 -0.89 30.82
C ARG A 384 21.13 -1.06 29.48
N VAL A 385 21.22 0.02 28.71
CA VAL A 385 21.95 0.06 27.44
C VAL A 385 22.80 1.32 27.37
N GLY A 386 24.12 1.14 27.33
CA GLY A 386 25.08 2.22 27.15
C GLY A 386 25.38 2.46 25.68
N ASP A 387 25.37 3.73 25.27
CA ASP A 387 25.69 4.13 23.90
C ASP A 387 26.86 5.10 23.93
N TYR A 388 28.02 4.65 23.44
CA TYR A 388 29.27 5.40 23.55
C TYR A 388 29.98 5.48 22.21
N ARG A 389 30.75 6.55 22.01
CA ARG A 389 31.62 6.66 20.85
C ARG A 389 32.83 5.75 21.01
N ALA A 390 33.29 5.15 19.93
CA ALA A 390 34.46 4.28 19.93
C ALA A 390 35.44 4.59 18.81
N GLU A 391 36.73 4.35 19.04
CA GLU A 391 37.76 4.26 18.00
C GLU A 391 38.36 2.85 18.02
N ILE A 392 38.21 2.12 16.92
CA ILE A 392 38.74 0.78 16.73
C ILE A 392 40.10 0.92 16.04
N ARG A 393 41.16 0.41 16.66
CA ARG A 393 42.49 0.36 16.04
C ARG A 393 42.66 -0.94 15.28
N LEU A 394 42.83 -0.81 13.97
CA LEU A 394 43.10 -1.89 13.04
C LEU A 394 44.56 -1.82 12.57
N ALA A 395 45.02 -2.87 11.89
CA ALA A 395 46.38 -2.89 11.32
C ALA A 395 46.59 -1.79 10.27
N GLU A 396 45.55 -1.44 9.51
CA GLU A 396 45.60 -0.45 8.42
C GLU A 396 45.23 0.98 8.83
N GLY A 397 44.77 1.20 10.08
CA GLY A 397 44.38 2.54 10.55
C GLY A 397 43.44 2.54 11.74
N LYS A 398 42.82 3.69 11.99
CA LYS A 398 41.77 3.84 13.02
C LYS A 398 40.42 4.02 12.35
N VAL A 399 39.41 3.33 12.85
CA VAL A 399 38.02 3.46 12.41
C VAL A 399 37.21 4.04 13.56
N SER A 400 36.55 5.18 13.33
CA SER A 400 35.55 5.68 14.28
C SER A 400 34.30 4.83 14.18
N GLY A 401 33.74 4.49 15.33
CA GLY A 401 32.52 3.72 15.43
C GLY A 401 31.77 4.03 16.72
N ARG A 402 30.87 3.12 17.06
CA ARG A 402 30.00 3.16 18.24
C ARG A 402 30.21 1.90 19.07
N PHE A 403 30.23 2.02 20.39
CA PHE A 403 30.24 0.90 21.33
C PHE A 403 28.91 0.85 22.06
N LEU A 404 28.11 -0.17 21.75
CA LEU A 404 26.85 -0.44 22.40
C LEU A 404 27.07 -1.43 23.55
N GLY A 405 27.05 -0.91 24.78
CA GLY A 405 27.18 -1.72 25.98
C GLY A 405 25.83 -2.28 26.41
N VAL A 406 25.69 -3.60 26.48
CA VAL A 406 24.43 -4.26 26.85
C VAL A 406 24.56 -5.03 28.16
N ASP A 407 23.46 -5.09 28.92
CA ASP A 407 23.30 -6.01 30.05
C ASP A 407 22.82 -7.37 29.53
N ARG A 408 23.76 -8.30 29.35
CA ARG A 408 23.52 -9.60 28.70
C ARG A 408 22.41 -10.44 29.32
N VAL A 409 22.05 -10.23 30.58
CA VAL A 409 21.05 -11.03 31.29
C VAL A 409 19.65 -10.51 31.01
N GLN A 410 19.44 -9.20 31.15
CA GLN A 410 18.12 -8.58 31.01
C GLN A 410 17.80 -8.18 29.56
N PHE A 411 18.83 -7.99 28.72
CA PHE A 411 18.67 -7.52 27.35
C PHE A 411 17.82 -8.45 26.46
N PRO A 412 18.02 -9.79 26.43
CA PRO A 412 17.20 -10.68 25.60
C PRO A 412 15.71 -10.72 25.96
N GLU A 413 15.37 -10.43 27.22
CA GLU A 413 13.98 -10.42 27.68
C GLU A 413 13.29 -9.07 27.42
N THR A 414 14.07 -8.02 27.17
CA THR A 414 13.58 -6.64 27.05
C THR A 414 13.60 -6.12 25.62
N ALA A 415 14.70 -6.36 24.90
CA ALA A 415 14.91 -5.85 23.56
C ALA A 415 14.03 -6.56 22.52
N TRP A 416 13.54 -5.81 21.54
CA TRP A 416 12.88 -6.38 20.37
C TRP A 416 13.94 -6.98 19.44
N PHE A 417 13.81 -8.27 19.11
CA PHE A 417 14.75 -8.94 18.21
C PHE A 417 14.03 -9.95 17.32
N ARG A 418 14.22 -9.81 16.00
CA ARG A 418 13.67 -10.70 14.98
C ARG A 418 14.70 -11.78 14.61
N SER A 419 14.24 -12.99 14.31
CA SER A 419 15.10 -14.17 14.13
C SER A 419 16.02 -14.13 12.90
N ASP A 420 15.78 -13.23 11.96
CA ASP A 420 16.56 -13.01 10.73
C ASP A 420 17.61 -11.91 10.88
N LEU A 421 17.66 -11.20 12.01
CA LEU A 421 18.66 -10.15 12.25
C LEU A 421 20.07 -10.73 12.50
N ALA A 422 20.18 -12.00 12.87
CA ALA A 422 21.45 -12.69 13.01
C ALA A 422 21.30 -14.19 12.72
N GLY A 423 22.41 -14.86 12.38
CA GLY A 423 22.42 -16.31 12.16
C GLY A 423 22.11 -17.15 13.41
N GLU A 424 22.19 -16.54 14.61
CA GLU A 424 21.89 -17.18 15.90
C GLU A 424 20.83 -16.37 16.69
N PRO A 425 20.01 -17.01 17.54
CA PRO A 425 19.10 -16.30 18.43
C PRO A 425 19.83 -15.33 19.37
N LEU A 426 19.18 -14.23 19.74
CA LEU A 426 19.77 -13.20 20.63
C LEU A 426 20.36 -13.79 21.92
N GLY A 427 19.71 -14.78 22.53
CA GLY A 427 20.23 -15.45 23.73
C GLY A 427 21.56 -16.18 23.50
N ALA A 428 21.78 -16.76 22.31
CA ALA A 428 23.05 -17.40 21.97
C ALA A 428 24.17 -16.38 21.79
N LEU A 429 23.86 -15.22 21.17
CA LEU A 429 24.79 -14.09 21.08
C LEU A 429 25.18 -13.56 22.47
N MET A 430 24.22 -13.44 23.38
CA MET A 430 24.51 -13.03 24.77
C MET A 430 25.34 -14.09 25.52
N ASN A 431 25.14 -15.38 25.25
CA ASN A 431 25.98 -16.43 25.82
C ASN A 431 27.43 -16.37 25.30
N ARG A 432 27.64 -16.00 24.03
CA ARG A 432 29.00 -15.75 23.50
C ARG A 432 29.67 -14.58 24.20
N LEU A 433 28.94 -13.49 24.45
CA LEU A 433 29.41 -12.36 25.26
C LEU A 433 29.70 -12.77 26.72
N ALA A 434 29.00 -13.77 27.25
CA ALA A 434 29.20 -14.25 28.63
C ALA A 434 30.48 -15.09 28.81
N LEU A 435 31.10 -15.61 27.74
CA LEU A 435 32.29 -16.47 27.84
C LEU A 435 33.51 -15.74 28.44
N ALA A 436 33.66 -14.45 28.15
CA ALA A 436 34.67 -13.59 28.76
C ALA A 436 34.17 -12.13 28.82
N PRO A 437 34.48 -11.36 29.87
CA PRO A 437 34.03 -9.97 30.01
C PRO A 437 34.40 -9.07 28.83
N GLU A 438 35.58 -9.28 28.24
CA GLU A 438 36.12 -8.54 27.10
C GLU A 438 35.60 -8.99 25.73
N ASN A 439 34.65 -9.93 25.70
CA ASN A 439 34.06 -10.38 24.44
C ASN A 439 33.18 -9.30 23.83
N ILE A 440 33.25 -9.22 22.50
CA ILE A 440 32.43 -8.31 21.70
C ILE A 440 31.79 -9.04 20.53
N LEU A 441 30.69 -8.48 20.04
CA LEU A 441 30.07 -8.82 18.77
C LEU A 441 30.31 -7.68 17.79
N VAL A 442 30.58 -8.02 16.54
CA VAL A 442 30.78 -7.07 15.44
C VAL A 442 29.87 -7.43 14.27
N SER A 443 29.62 -6.50 13.34
CA SER A 443 28.84 -6.83 12.15
C SER A 443 29.59 -7.80 11.24
N GLU A 444 28.85 -8.65 10.53
CA GLU A 444 29.39 -9.57 9.53
C GLU A 444 30.19 -8.81 8.44
N ASP A 445 29.67 -7.66 8.00
CA ASP A 445 30.34 -6.81 7.00
C ASP A 445 31.66 -6.23 7.52
N PHE A 446 31.70 -5.78 8.78
CA PHE A 446 32.93 -5.25 9.36
C PHE A 446 34.01 -6.33 9.48
N LEU A 447 33.62 -7.56 9.84
CA LEU A 447 34.54 -8.69 9.92
C LEU A 447 35.09 -9.06 8.53
N ALA A 448 34.23 -9.10 7.51
CA ALA A 448 34.60 -9.43 6.14
C ALA A 448 35.49 -8.35 5.48
N GLN A 449 35.14 -7.06 5.62
CA GLN A 449 35.88 -5.95 5.03
C GLN A 449 37.31 -5.82 5.58
N ASN A 450 37.51 -6.19 6.85
CA ASN A 450 38.81 -6.06 7.53
C ASN A 450 39.57 -7.39 7.63
N ASN A 451 39.10 -8.45 6.95
CA ASN A 451 39.68 -9.81 6.97
C ASN A 451 39.92 -10.35 8.39
N LEU A 452 39.04 -10.02 9.33
CA LEU A 452 39.12 -10.48 10.72
C LEU A 452 38.51 -11.88 10.86
N GLN A 453 38.90 -12.61 11.90
CA GLN A 453 38.32 -13.90 12.27
C GLN A 453 37.73 -13.85 13.69
N ILE A 454 36.75 -14.72 13.94
CA ILE A 454 36.22 -14.92 15.30
C ILE A 454 37.37 -15.44 16.18
N GLY A 455 37.63 -14.75 17.29
CA GLY A 455 38.76 -14.98 18.20
C GLY A 455 39.86 -13.93 18.10
N ASP A 456 39.85 -13.08 17.06
CA ASP A 456 40.82 -11.99 16.94
C ASP A 456 40.61 -10.93 18.03
N ARG A 457 41.71 -10.26 18.40
CA ARG A 457 41.72 -9.21 19.42
C ARG A 457 41.83 -7.83 18.79
N LEU A 458 40.91 -6.96 19.16
CA LEU A 458 40.85 -5.58 18.69
C LEU A 458 41.12 -4.61 19.85
N GLN A 459 42.00 -3.64 19.62
CA GLN A 459 42.17 -2.55 20.57
C GLN A 459 41.11 -1.49 20.30
N ILE A 460 40.19 -1.30 21.25
CA ILE A 460 39.10 -0.34 21.15
C ILE A 460 39.29 0.73 22.22
N LEU A 461 39.23 1.99 21.81
CA LEU A 461 39.14 3.14 22.69
C LEU A 461 37.68 3.57 22.76
N VAL A 462 37.03 3.38 23.91
CA VAL A 462 35.67 3.86 24.15
C VAL A 462 35.73 5.22 24.83
N ILE A 463 35.01 6.20 24.29
CA ILE A 463 34.96 7.59 24.74
C ILE A 463 33.55 7.85 25.27
N THR A 464 33.45 8.28 26.53
CA THR A 464 32.18 8.59 27.20
C THR A 464 31.94 10.10 27.30
N ASP A 465 30.73 10.51 27.69
CA ASP A 465 30.23 11.89 27.62
C ASP A 465 30.88 12.91 28.58
N TYR A 466 31.98 12.55 29.25
CA TYR A 466 32.75 13.42 30.15
C TYR A 466 34.25 13.47 29.82
N ASN A 467 34.62 13.22 28.57
CA ASN A 467 36.01 13.17 28.12
C ASN A 467 36.84 12.06 28.82
N ALA A 468 36.15 11.14 29.50
CA ALA A 468 36.73 9.93 30.05
C ALA A 468 36.80 8.90 28.91
N SER A 469 37.93 8.21 28.82
CA SER A 469 38.12 7.19 27.80
C SER A 469 38.85 5.99 28.36
N VAL A 470 38.48 4.82 27.85
CA VAL A 470 39.09 3.55 28.22
C VAL A 470 39.59 2.87 26.95
N SER A 471 40.85 2.47 26.97
CA SER A 471 41.43 1.64 25.91
C SER A 471 41.69 0.25 26.45
N SER A 472 41.02 -0.75 25.88
CA SER A 472 41.23 -2.16 26.23
C SER A 472 41.32 -3.02 24.98
N GLN A 473 41.83 -4.24 25.15
CA GLN A 473 41.79 -5.28 24.12
C GLN A 473 40.51 -6.11 24.29
N PHE A 474 39.68 -6.11 23.25
CA PHE A 474 38.44 -6.87 23.19
C PHE A 474 38.60 -8.05 22.23
N THR A 475 37.95 -9.18 22.52
CA THR A 475 38.01 -10.38 21.68
C THR A 475 36.71 -10.54 20.90
N VAL A 476 36.80 -10.73 19.57
CA VAL A 476 35.63 -10.96 18.73
C VAL A 476 35.04 -12.34 19.00
N ALA A 477 33.90 -12.42 19.67
CA ALA A 477 33.28 -13.68 20.09
C ALA A 477 32.16 -14.16 19.16
N GLY A 478 31.60 -13.27 18.34
CA GLY A 478 30.53 -13.58 17.41
C GLY A 478 30.23 -12.42 16.47
N VAL A 479 29.31 -12.67 15.55
CA VAL A 479 28.87 -11.70 14.54
C VAL A 479 27.36 -11.57 14.50
N PHE A 480 26.89 -10.42 14.04
CA PHE A 480 25.48 -10.16 13.76
C PHE A 480 25.34 -9.54 12.36
N THR A 481 24.20 -9.75 11.71
CA THR A 481 23.89 -9.06 10.44
C THR A 481 23.29 -7.68 10.73
N HIS A 482 22.28 -7.64 11.60
CA HIS A 482 21.60 -6.43 12.07
C HIS A 482 21.37 -6.51 13.58
N PHE A 483 21.33 -5.36 14.26
CA PHE A 483 21.11 -5.31 15.70
C PHE A 483 20.23 -4.11 16.07
N PRO A 484 19.35 -4.21 17.08
CA PRO A 484 18.44 -3.10 17.42
C PRO A 484 19.20 -1.79 17.64
N THR A 485 18.69 -0.71 17.07
CA THR A 485 19.28 0.66 17.04
C THR A 485 20.59 0.81 16.25
N VAL A 486 21.07 -0.24 15.57
CA VAL A 486 22.31 -0.22 14.79
C VAL A 486 21.98 -0.07 13.30
N TYR A 487 22.55 0.94 12.66
CA TYR A 487 22.41 1.20 11.23
C TYR A 487 23.78 1.11 10.55
N GLU A 488 23.80 0.96 9.22
CA GLU A 488 25.03 0.76 8.41
C GLU A 488 25.86 2.05 8.25
N ASP A 489 25.37 3.18 8.73
CA ASP A 489 26.02 4.49 8.66
C ASP A 489 27.31 4.59 9.49
N GLN A 490 27.42 3.76 10.53
CA GLN A 490 28.58 3.71 11.42
C GLN A 490 28.90 2.30 11.90
N VAL A 491 30.19 1.99 11.98
CA VAL A 491 30.65 0.70 12.54
C VAL A 491 30.27 0.62 14.01
N THR A 492 29.50 -0.40 14.39
CA THR A 492 29.07 -0.60 15.78
C THR A 492 29.60 -1.91 16.35
N VAL A 493 30.13 -1.84 17.57
CA VAL A 493 30.61 -2.99 18.36
C VAL A 493 29.71 -3.15 19.57
N ILE A 494 29.28 -4.38 19.85
CA ILE A 494 28.42 -4.69 20.99
C ILE A 494 29.25 -5.40 22.04
N GLY A 495 29.22 -4.95 23.29
CA GLY A 495 30.00 -5.54 24.37
C GLY A 495 29.26 -5.55 25.70
N ASN A 496 29.90 -6.14 26.71
CA ASN A 496 29.35 -6.19 28.07
C ASN A 496 29.42 -4.81 28.73
N LEU A 497 28.27 -4.26 29.14
CA LEU A 497 28.20 -2.95 29.80
C LEU A 497 28.97 -2.93 31.12
N ASP A 498 28.81 -3.97 31.95
CA ASP A 498 29.47 -4.05 33.27
C ASP A 498 31.00 -4.12 33.15
N TYR A 499 31.52 -4.73 32.07
CA TYR A 499 32.96 -4.75 31.81
C TYR A 499 33.48 -3.34 31.53
N LEU A 500 32.76 -2.55 30.73
CA LEU A 500 33.10 -1.16 30.49
C LEU A 500 33.06 -0.34 31.79
N PHE A 501 32.04 -0.55 32.63
CA PHE A 501 31.90 0.17 33.89
C PHE A 501 32.99 -0.21 34.91
N SER A 502 33.55 -1.42 34.84
CA SER A 502 34.63 -1.84 35.74
C SER A 502 35.92 -1.00 35.63
N PHE A 503 36.10 -0.27 34.53
CA PHE A 503 37.24 0.64 34.33
C PHE A 503 37.03 2.01 34.96
N PHE A 504 35.82 2.31 35.40
CA PHE A 504 35.46 3.60 35.97
C PHE A 504 35.02 3.43 37.43
N PRO A 505 35.33 4.40 38.30
CA PRO A 505 34.90 4.34 39.71
C PRO A 505 33.40 4.61 39.89
N VAL A 506 32.74 5.14 38.86
CA VAL A 506 31.32 5.53 38.83
C VAL A 506 30.67 4.94 37.59
N ALA A 507 29.37 4.64 37.64
CA ALA A 507 28.59 4.24 36.48
C ALA A 507 28.59 5.36 35.43
N MET A 508 28.59 4.98 34.14
CA MET A 508 28.49 5.94 33.05
C MET A 508 27.04 6.15 32.65
N PRO A 509 26.68 7.34 32.08
CA PRO A 509 25.35 7.59 31.56
C PRO A 509 24.92 6.48 30.61
N HIS A 510 23.70 5.97 30.79
CA HIS A 510 23.14 4.90 29.99
C HIS A 510 21.64 5.10 29.85
N ARG A 511 21.07 4.52 28.80
CA ARG A 511 19.63 4.51 28.55
C ARG A 511 18.97 3.36 29.31
N ILE A 512 17.71 3.56 29.64
CA ILE A 512 16.84 2.52 30.19
C ILE A 512 15.87 2.10 29.08
N TRP A 513 15.88 0.80 28.79
CA TRP A 513 14.95 0.17 27.85
C TRP A 513 13.96 -0.63 28.66
N LEU A 514 12.67 -0.51 28.32
CA LEU A 514 11.56 -1.16 28.99
C LEU A 514 10.76 -1.98 27.98
N ARG A 515 10.40 -3.18 28.40
CA ARG A 515 9.38 -4.00 27.75
C ARG A 515 8.10 -3.85 28.56
N LEU A 516 7.01 -3.49 27.90
CA LEU A 516 5.76 -3.19 28.56
C LEU A 516 4.88 -4.44 28.64
N GLU A 517 3.98 -4.47 29.62
CA GLU A 517 2.91 -5.46 29.65
C GLU A 517 1.92 -5.22 28.49
N PRO A 518 1.28 -6.27 27.95
CA PRO A 518 0.35 -6.11 26.84
C PRO A 518 -0.77 -5.11 27.15
N GLY A 519 -0.86 -4.03 26.38
CA GLY A 519 -1.88 -2.99 26.54
C GLY A 519 -1.57 -1.90 27.58
N ALA A 520 -0.37 -1.89 28.17
CA ALA A 520 0.07 -0.79 29.01
C ALA A 520 0.27 0.51 28.19
N ASP A 521 -0.07 1.64 28.79
CA ASP A 521 0.14 2.97 28.20
C ASP A 521 1.53 3.51 28.60
N GLY A 522 2.38 3.77 27.61
CA GLY A 522 3.74 4.26 27.83
C GLY A 522 3.78 5.59 28.58
N ALA A 523 2.84 6.50 28.34
CA ALA A 523 2.77 7.77 29.04
C ALA A 523 2.46 7.58 30.54
N ALA A 524 1.53 6.67 30.87
CA ALA A 524 1.20 6.31 32.24
C ALA A 524 2.37 5.61 32.95
N VAL A 525 3.07 4.71 32.25
CA VAL A 525 4.28 4.04 32.76
C VAL A 525 5.37 5.06 33.09
N MET A 526 5.60 6.05 32.22
CA MET A 526 6.59 7.09 32.47
C MET A 526 6.23 7.99 33.66
N ALA A 527 4.95 8.32 33.83
CA ALA A 527 4.48 9.07 34.99
C ALA A 527 4.69 8.26 36.30
N ALA A 528 4.36 6.97 36.29
CA ALA A 528 4.56 6.08 37.43
C ALA A 528 6.06 5.83 37.73
N ALA A 529 6.90 5.75 36.68
CA ALA A 529 8.34 5.65 36.82
C ALA A 529 8.92 6.88 37.51
N LYS A 530 8.50 8.09 37.11
CA LYS A 530 8.90 9.35 37.77
C LYS A 530 8.48 9.38 39.23
N GLU A 531 7.24 8.99 39.55
CA GLU A 531 6.75 8.98 40.94
C GLU A 531 7.53 8.01 41.83
N ARG A 532 7.88 6.84 41.29
CA ARG A 532 8.58 5.79 42.05
C ARG A 532 10.07 6.05 42.22
N THR A 533 10.74 6.49 41.16
CA THR A 533 12.22 6.63 41.13
C THR A 533 12.68 8.07 41.40
N GLY A 534 11.80 9.05 41.31
CA GLY A 534 12.12 10.46 41.46
C GLY A 534 12.91 11.05 40.29
N ILE A 535 13.03 10.34 39.17
CA ILE A 535 13.86 10.72 38.02
C ILE A 535 12.99 11.08 36.83
N ASP A 536 13.38 12.18 36.18
CA ASP A 536 12.80 12.63 34.94
C ASP A 536 13.40 11.87 33.75
N ALA A 537 12.76 11.98 32.60
CA ALA A 537 13.20 11.32 31.39
C ALA A 537 13.39 12.33 30.26
N HIS A 538 14.48 12.18 29.53
CA HIS A 538 14.76 12.89 28.31
C HIS A 538 14.75 11.90 27.13
N ASP A 539 14.45 12.40 25.93
CA ASP A 539 14.43 11.59 24.70
C ASP A 539 13.62 10.30 24.86
N VAL A 540 12.38 10.47 25.35
CA VAL A 540 11.44 9.37 25.54
C VAL A 540 10.95 8.91 24.18
N GLN A 541 11.26 7.66 23.87
CA GLN A 541 10.88 6.98 22.65
C GLN A 541 9.86 5.90 23.02
N ASP A 542 8.59 6.15 22.74
CA ASP A 542 7.49 5.20 22.91
C ASP A 542 7.12 4.62 21.55
N ALA A 543 7.40 3.34 21.33
CA ALA A 543 7.16 2.69 20.05
C ALA A 543 5.67 2.71 19.66
N ALA A 544 4.76 2.52 20.61
CA ALA A 544 3.32 2.51 20.33
C ALA A 544 2.82 3.91 19.93
N ALA A 545 3.30 4.96 20.61
CA ALA A 545 2.98 6.35 20.27
C ALA A 545 3.51 6.74 18.88
N ILE A 546 4.77 6.38 18.57
CA ILE A 546 5.39 6.65 17.27
C ILE A 546 4.66 5.91 16.15
N ILE A 547 4.29 4.65 16.35
CA ILE A 547 3.50 3.87 15.37
C ILE A 547 2.14 4.54 15.13
N ALA A 548 1.45 4.96 16.19
CA ALA A 548 0.16 5.64 16.09
C ALA A 548 0.27 6.98 15.34
N GLU A 549 1.33 7.76 15.59
CA GLU A 549 1.62 8.99 14.87
C GLU A 549 1.87 8.73 13.38
N GLN A 550 2.71 7.74 13.04
CA GLN A 550 3.00 7.36 11.66
C GLN A 550 1.80 6.73 10.93
N GLN A 551 0.88 6.08 11.64
CA GLN A 551 -0.44 5.65 11.13
C GLN A 551 -1.42 6.83 10.97
N GLY A 552 -1.19 7.92 11.70
CA GLY A 552 -1.95 9.16 11.63
C GLY A 552 -1.56 10.06 10.44
N GLN A 553 -0.38 9.86 9.85
CA GLN A 553 0.12 10.70 8.76
C GLN A 553 -0.80 10.69 7.54
N MET A 554 -1.13 11.89 7.05
CA MET A 554 -2.08 12.10 5.95
C MET A 554 -1.64 11.44 4.65
N GLU A 555 -0.34 11.28 4.41
CA GLU A 555 0.20 10.59 3.24
C GLU A 555 -0.22 9.13 3.21
N ARG A 556 -0.05 8.45 4.35
CA ARG A 556 -0.43 7.05 4.49
C ARG A 556 -1.93 6.86 4.40
N VAL A 557 -2.70 7.74 5.04
CA VAL A 557 -4.17 7.78 4.92
C VAL A 557 -4.59 7.95 3.47
N GLY A 558 -3.93 8.85 2.72
CA GLY A 558 -4.17 9.04 1.30
C GLY A 558 -3.88 7.79 0.46
N VAL A 559 -2.76 7.12 0.70
CA VAL A 559 -2.36 5.89 -0.02
C VAL A 559 -3.34 4.75 0.26
N PHE A 560 -3.57 4.40 1.52
CA PHE A 560 -4.50 3.30 1.83
C PHE A 560 -5.95 3.67 1.53
N GLY A 561 -6.33 4.94 1.65
CA GLY A 561 -7.63 5.44 1.25
C GLY A 561 -7.86 5.28 -0.26
N THR A 562 -6.90 5.70 -1.10
CA THR A 562 -7.00 5.53 -2.57
C THR A 562 -7.06 4.05 -2.95
N LEU A 563 -6.19 3.21 -2.39
CA LEU A 563 -6.20 1.77 -2.66
C LEU A 563 -7.53 1.13 -2.24
N THR A 564 -8.07 1.49 -1.08
CA THR A 564 -9.36 0.99 -0.58
C THR A 564 -10.50 1.39 -1.51
N VAL A 565 -10.59 2.66 -1.90
CA VAL A 565 -11.61 3.13 -2.84
C VAL A 565 -11.45 2.48 -4.21
N SER A 566 -10.23 2.39 -4.74
CA SER A 566 -9.95 1.75 -6.02
C SER A 566 -10.33 0.27 -6.03
N PHE A 567 -10.13 -0.44 -4.92
CA PHE A 567 -10.61 -1.81 -4.77
C PHE A 567 -12.13 -1.88 -4.73
N ILE A 568 -12.81 -1.08 -3.90
CA ILE A 568 -14.28 -1.06 -3.83
C ILE A 568 -14.88 -0.75 -5.21
N MET A 569 -14.30 0.19 -5.94
CA MET A 569 -14.72 0.53 -7.30
C MET A 569 -14.46 -0.61 -8.29
N SER A 570 -13.31 -1.27 -8.21
CA SER A 570 -13.01 -2.42 -9.06
C SER A 570 -13.97 -3.57 -8.76
N ALA A 571 -14.28 -3.84 -7.50
CA ALA A 571 -15.25 -4.86 -7.10
C ALA A 571 -16.66 -4.53 -7.60
N LEU A 572 -17.09 -3.27 -7.47
CA LEU A 572 -18.37 -2.81 -7.99
C LEU A 572 -18.45 -2.93 -9.52
N MET A 573 -17.39 -2.54 -10.22
CA MET A 573 -17.30 -2.67 -11.69
C MET A 573 -17.25 -4.14 -12.13
N ALA A 574 -16.55 -5.02 -11.41
CA ALA A 574 -16.57 -6.46 -11.66
C ALA A 574 -17.99 -7.02 -11.50
N ALA A 575 -18.68 -6.61 -10.43
CA ALA A 575 -20.07 -6.97 -10.18
C ALA A 575 -20.99 -6.48 -11.30
N LEU A 576 -20.95 -5.19 -11.63
CA LEU A 576 -21.74 -4.63 -12.73
C LEU A 576 -21.41 -5.30 -14.06
N GLY A 577 -20.15 -5.64 -14.32
CA GLY A 577 -19.71 -6.32 -15.54
C GLY A 577 -20.30 -7.74 -15.64
N LEU A 578 -20.21 -8.50 -14.54
CA LEU A 578 -20.82 -9.83 -14.47
C LEU A 578 -22.34 -9.76 -14.56
N LEU A 579 -22.99 -8.77 -13.92
CA LEU A 579 -24.43 -8.57 -14.01
C LEU A 579 -24.89 -8.23 -15.42
N THR A 580 -24.20 -7.28 -16.07
CA THR A 580 -24.48 -6.89 -17.46
C THR A 580 -24.40 -8.10 -18.39
N TYR A 581 -23.36 -8.90 -18.19
CA TYR A 581 -23.16 -10.13 -18.94
C TYR A 581 -24.21 -11.21 -18.60
N SER A 582 -24.52 -11.40 -17.32
CA SER A 582 -25.47 -12.41 -16.84
C SER A 582 -26.87 -12.12 -17.36
N TYR A 583 -27.30 -10.86 -17.32
CA TYR A 583 -28.54 -10.41 -17.92
C TYR A 583 -28.59 -10.66 -19.44
N ALA A 584 -27.48 -10.41 -20.15
CA ALA A 584 -27.35 -10.73 -21.58
C ALA A 584 -27.49 -12.22 -21.87
N SER A 585 -26.70 -13.04 -21.17
CA SER A 585 -26.71 -14.50 -21.30
C SER A 585 -28.08 -15.11 -20.99
N LEU A 586 -28.74 -14.61 -19.93
CA LEU A 586 -30.08 -15.04 -19.56
C LEU A 586 -31.07 -14.74 -20.69
N ASN A 587 -31.03 -13.52 -21.27
CA ASN A 587 -31.98 -13.13 -22.30
C ASN A 587 -31.86 -13.97 -23.58
N GLU A 588 -30.62 -14.29 -23.99
CA GLU A 588 -30.34 -15.19 -25.11
C GLU A 588 -30.82 -16.62 -24.83
N ARG A 589 -30.58 -17.13 -23.62
CA ARG A 589 -30.95 -18.49 -23.22
C ARG A 589 -32.42 -18.67 -22.88
N MET A 590 -33.21 -17.60 -22.89
CA MET A 590 -34.62 -17.67 -22.53
C MET A 590 -35.43 -18.64 -23.40
N TYR A 591 -35.08 -18.79 -24.68
CA TYR A 591 -35.75 -19.76 -25.54
C TYR A 591 -35.50 -21.20 -25.05
N HIS A 592 -34.25 -21.54 -24.72
CA HIS A 592 -33.89 -22.85 -24.17
C HIS A 592 -34.60 -23.13 -22.84
N PHE A 593 -34.67 -22.15 -21.94
CA PHE A 593 -35.39 -22.31 -20.68
C PHE A 593 -36.91 -22.45 -20.88
N SER A 594 -37.49 -21.77 -21.87
CA SER A 594 -38.90 -21.94 -22.23
C SER A 594 -39.18 -23.36 -22.74
N VAL A 595 -38.30 -23.93 -23.57
CA VAL A 595 -38.43 -25.32 -24.07
C VAL A 595 -38.30 -26.34 -22.93
N LEU A 596 -37.28 -26.19 -22.06
CA LEU A 596 -37.12 -27.06 -20.89
C LEU A 596 -38.35 -27.02 -19.97
N ARG A 597 -38.95 -25.84 -19.81
CA ARG A 597 -40.20 -25.69 -19.07
C ARG A 597 -41.39 -26.36 -19.76
N ALA A 598 -41.48 -26.30 -21.09
CA ALA A 598 -42.53 -26.98 -21.85
C ALA A 598 -42.42 -28.51 -21.73
N VAL A 599 -41.21 -29.04 -21.56
CA VAL A 599 -40.93 -30.48 -21.32
C VAL A 599 -41.17 -30.88 -19.84
N GLY A 600 -41.51 -29.94 -18.96
CA GLY A 600 -41.92 -30.22 -17.57
C GLY A 600 -40.91 -29.79 -16.49
N MET A 601 -39.82 -29.11 -16.84
CA MET A 601 -38.85 -28.65 -15.85
C MET A 601 -39.42 -27.55 -14.94
N GLN A 602 -39.29 -27.72 -13.63
CA GLN A 602 -39.79 -26.74 -12.65
C GLN A 602 -38.95 -25.45 -12.68
N ARG A 603 -39.59 -24.30 -12.37
CA ARG A 603 -38.92 -22.98 -12.32
C ARG A 603 -37.76 -22.96 -11.32
N ARG A 604 -37.91 -23.63 -10.18
CA ARG A 604 -36.87 -23.75 -9.15
C ARG A 604 -35.66 -24.50 -9.67
N THR A 605 -35.86 -25.57 -10.45
CA THR A 605 -34.77 -26.35 -11.07
C THR A 605 -33.93 -25.49 -12.03
N VAL A 606 -34.58 -24.66 -12.86
CA VAL A 606 -33.89 -23.71 -13.75
C VAL A 606 -33.12 -22.66 -12.94
N ALA A 607 -33.75 -22.09 -11.91
CA ALA A 607 -33.10 -21.09 -11.07
C ALA A 607 -31.86 -21.65 -10.33
N VAL A 608 -31.98 -22.86 -9.76
CA VAL A 608 -30.87 -23.56 -9.08
C VAL A 608 -29.76 -23.93 -10.07
N GLN A 609 -30.11 -24.38 -11.28
CA GLN A 609 -29.12 -24.66 -12.32
C GLN A 609 -28.27 -23.41 -12.63
N VAL A 610 -28.92 -22.27 -12.86
CA VAL A 610 -28.21 -21.02 -13.18
C VAL A 610 -27.42 -20.50 -11.97
N LEU A 611 -27.97 -20.63 -10.76
CA LEU A 611 -27.24 -20.28 -9.53
C LEU A 611 -25.97 -21.12 -9.38
N LEU A 612 -26.04 -22.44 -9.63
CA LEU A 612 -24.86 -23.32 -9.57
C LEU A 612 -23.84 -22.98 -10.64
N GLU A 613 -24.30 -22.61 -11.84
CA GLU A 613 -23.45 -22.17 -12.94
C GLU A 613 -22.60 -20.98 -12.52
N TYR A 614 -23.23 -19.92 -12.02
CA TYR A 614 -22.52 -18.73 -11.58
C TYR A 614 -21.78 -18.89 -10.26
N ALA A 615 -22.27 -19.70 -9.32
CA ALA A 615 -21.54 -20.03 -8.11
C ALA A 615 -20.22 -20.75 -8.43
N THR A 616 -20.21 -21.65 -9.42
CA THR A 616 -19.00 -22.32 -9.89
C THR A 616 -18.01 -21.34 -10.54
N LEU A 617 -18.53 -20.39 -11.34
CA LEU A 617 -17.73 -19.32 -11.94
C LEU A 617 -17.12 -18.40 -10.88
N THR A 618 -17.93 -17.97 -9.92
CA THR A 618 -17.50 -17.12 -8.80
C THR A 618 -16.49 -17.85 -7.92
N ALA A 619 -16.69 -19.14 -7.65
CA ALA A 619 -15.74 -19.96 -6.90
C ALA A 619 -14.39 -20.10 -7.63
N TYR A 620 -14.40 -20.37 -8.95
CA TYR A 620 -13.18 -20.40 -9.74
C TYR A 620 -12.48 -19.05 -9.75
N GLY A 621 -13.23 -17.97 -10.00
CA GLY A 621 -12.71 -16.61 -9.99
C GLY A 621 -12.11 -16.24 -8.63
N ALA A 622 -12.73 -16.70 -7.55
CA ALA A 622 -12.26 -16.49 -6.19
C ALA A 622 -10.93 -17.21 -5.93
N VAL A 623 -10.86 -18.51 -6.24
CA VAL A 623 -9.64 -19.31 -6.05
C VAL A 623 -8.50 -18.77 -6.90
N ALA A 624 -8.76 -18.50 -8.19
CA ALA A 624 -7.76 -17.97 -9.08
C ALA A 624 -7.31 -16.56 -8.64
N GLY A 625 -8.24 -15.68 -8.26
CA GLY A 625 -7.93 -14.34 -7.76
C GLY A 625 -7.06 -14.37 -6.50
N VAL A 626 -7.39 -15.20 -5.52
CA VAL A 626 -6.57 -15.39 -4.31
C VAL A 626 -5.19 -15.92 -4.66
N ALA A 627 -5.09 -16.92 -5.54
CA ALA A 627 -3.80 -17.48 -5.96
C ALA A 627 -2.93 -16.44 -6.67
N VAL A 628 -3.48 -15.72 -7.65
CA VAL A 628 -2.77 -14.66 -8.38
C VAL A 628 -2.33 -13.54 -7.44
N GLY A 629 -3.23 -13.03 -6.60
CA GLY A 629 -2.93 -11.93 -5.68
C GLY A 629 -1.90 -12.32 -4.61
N SER A 630 -1.98 -13.54 -4.06
CA SER A 630 -1.02 -14.02 -3.06
C SER A 630 0.37 -14.21 -3.66
N TYR A 631 0.45 -14.72 -4.89
CA TYR A 631 1.73 -14.91 -5.58
C TYR A 631 2.33 -13.56 -6.01
N ALA A 632 1.49 -12.61 -6.46
CA ALA A 632 1.93 -11.24 -6.70
C ALA A 632 2.48 -10.60 -5.41
N ALA A 633 1.82 -10.82 -4.26
CA ALA A 633 2.30 -10.29 -2.98
C ALA A 633 3.68 -10.86 -2.62
N GLN A 634 3.88 -12.17 -2.77
CA GLN A 634 5.18 -12.79 -2.49
C GLN A 634 6.32 -12.24 -3.37
N LEU A 635 6.05 -11.96 -4.64
CA LEU A 635 7.06 -11.47 -5.58
C LEU A 635 7.36 -9.97 -5.41
N PHE A 636 6.33 -9.14 -5.28
CA PHE A 636 6.48 -7.69 -5.37
C PHE A 636 6.58 -6.98 -4.01
N VAL A 637 5.98 -7.51 -2.94
CA VAL A 637 6.02 -6.86 -1.62
C VAL A 637 7.45 -6.69 -1.08
N PRO A 638 8.36 -7.69 -1.17
CA PRO A 638 9.75 -7.53 -0.72
C PRO A 638 10.55 -6.46 -1.48
N LEU A 639 10.08 -6.06 -2.66
CA LEU A 639 10.71 -5.05 -3.51
C LEU A 639 10.32 -3.61 -3.09
N PHE A 640 9.29 -3.44 -2.26
CA PHE A 640 8.95 -2.14 -1.66
C PHE A 640 9.93 -1.78 -0.53
N ARG A 641 11.14 -1.33 -0.88
CA ARG A 641 12.16 -0.85 0.07
C ARG A 641 12.09 0.68 0.19
N VAL A 642 11.24 1.22 1.06
CA VAL A 642 11.11 2.68 1.23
C VAL A 642 12.21 3.19 2.18
N GLY A 643 13.39 3.56 1.66
CA GLY A 643 14.50 4.13 2.42
C GLY A 643 14.86 5.54 1.96
N GLN A 644 15.16 6.45 2.90
CA GLN A 644 15.81 7.73 2.60
C GLN A 644 17.32 7.48 2.54
N GLY A 645 17.98 7.85 1.44
CA GLY A 645 19.45 7.91 1.39
C GLY A 645 20.19 6.80 0.63
N GLY A 646 19.53 5.89 -0.08
CA GLY A 646 20.22 4.91 -0.93
C GLY A 646 20.42 3.54 -0.28
N ASP A 647 20.35 3.46 1.05
CA ASP A 647 20.47 2.20 1.78
C ASP A 647 19.11 1.52 1.98
N ALA A 648 19.11 0.19 2.00
CA ALA A 648 17.90 -0.59 2.24
C ALA A 648 17.38 -0.31 3.65
N PRO A 649 16.09 0.05 3.83
CA PRO A 649 15.60 0.43 5.13
C PRO A 649 15.56 -0.80 6.06
N LEU A 650 16.17 -0.64 7.24
CA LEU A 650 16.29 -1.68 8.25
C LEU A 650 15.12 -1.60 9.25
N PRO A 651 14.57 -2.74 9.70
CA PRO A 651 14.91 -4.10 9.30
C PRO A 651 14.26 -4.48 7.96
N PRO A 652 14.76 -5.50 7.24
CA PRO A 652 14.23 -5.86 5.93
C PRO A 652 12.74 -6.22 5.99
N LEU A 653 11.99 -5.80 4.97
CA LEU A 653 10.56 -6.06 4.88
C LEU A 653 10.30 -7.54 4.56
N ILE A 654 9.50 -8.20 5.40
CA ILE A 654 9.07 -9.59 5.20
C ILE A 654 7.63 -9.60 4.71
N PRO A 655 7.31 -10.28 3.59
CA PRO A 655 5.95 -10.32 3.05
C PRO A 655 5.05 -11.15 3.99
N VAL A 656 3.95 -10.54 4.42
CA VAL A 656 2.89 -11.15 5.23
C VAL A 656 1.67 -11.39 4.35
N ILE A 657 1.25 -12.66 4.25
CA ILE A 657 -0.04 -13.00 3.63
C ILE A 657 -1.11 -12.93 4.71
N ALA A 658 -1.96 -11.93 4.64
CA ALA A 658 -3.05 -11.62 5.56
C ALA A 658 -4.21 -12.64 5.47
N ARG A 659 -3.94 -13.92 5.75
CA ARG A 659 -4.92 -15.01 5.55
C ARG A 659 -6.20 -14.81 6.36
N GLY A 660 -6.08 -14.20 7.55
CA GLY A 660 -7.20 -13.95 8.45
C GLY A 660 -8.21 -12.96 7.86
N GLU A 661 -7.73 -11.99 7.09
CA GLU A 661 -8.51 -10.89 6.54
C GLU A 661 -8.89 -11.11 5.07
N ILE A 662 -8.05 -11.83 4.31
CA ILE A 662 -8.35 -12.22 2.93
C ILE A 662 -9.61 -13.10 2.88
N LEU A 663 -9.74 -14.08 3.78
CA LEU A 663 -10.88 -15.00 3.78
C LEU A 663 -12.25 -14.29 3.92
N PRO A 664 -12.49 -13.42 4.92
CA PRO A 664 -13.76 -12.69 5.02
C PRO A 664 -13.99 -11.75 3.85
N MET A 665 -12.94 -11.09 3.32
CA MET A 665 -13.06 -10.26 2.11
C MET A 665 -13.53 -11.09 0.90
N VAL A 666 -12.94 -12.26 0.67
CA VAL A 666 -13.30 -13.16 -0.43
C VAL A 666 -14.72 -13.70 -0.26
N ILE A 667 -15.11 -14.06 0.96
CA ILE A 667 -16.48 -14.53 1.26
C ILE A 667 -17.49 -13.40 1.03
N ALA A 668 -17.20 -12.18 1.50
CA ALA A 668 -18.06 -11.02 1.30
C ALA A 668 -18.20 -10.69 -0.19
N PHE A 669 -17.09 -10.70 -0.93
CA PHE A 669 -17.09 -10.50 -2.37
C PHE A 669 -17.93 -11.55 -3.09
N ALA A 670 -17.67 -12.85 -2.85
CA ALA A 670 -18.41 -13.93 -3.48
C ALA A 670 -19.90 -13.92 -3.11
N GLY A 671 -20.23 -13.64 -1.85
CA GLY A 671 -21.60 -13.50 -1.37
C GLY A 671 -22.34 -12.35 -2.05
N LEU A 672 -21.68 -11.20 -2.23
CA LEU A 672 -22.22 -10.06 -2.97
C LEU A 672 -22.50 -10.42 -4.43
N MET A 673 -21.56 -11.09 -5.12
CA MET A 673 -21.75 -11.51 -6.51
C MET A 673 -22.95 -12.44 -6.66
N ILE A 674 -23.04 -13.46 -5.81
CA ILE A 674 -24.16 -14.42 -5.80
C ILE A 674 -25.49 -13.72 -5.50
N LEU A 675 -25.51 -12.79 -4.54
CA LEU A 675 -26.72 -12.02 -4.21
C LEU A 675 -27.18 -11.18 -5.41
N LEU A 676 -26.27 -10.52 -6.09
CA LEU A 676 -26.57 -9.71 -7.27
C LEU A 676 -27.08 -10.58 -8.43
N GLU A 677 -26.51 -11.77 -8.64
CA GLU A 677 -27.00 -12.74 -9.61
C GLU A 677 -28.41 -13.23 -9.29
N LEU A 678 -28.72 -13.50 -8.02
CA LEU A 678 -30.06 -13.85 -7.56
C LEU A 678 -31.07 -12.72 -7.83
N VAL A 679 -30.66 -11.46 -7.66
CA VAL A 679 -31.49 -10.30 -8.00
C VAL A 679 -31.77 -10.25 -9.51
N VAL A 680 -30.76 -10.47 -10.35
CA VAL A 680 -30.96 -10.50 -11.81
C VAL A 680 -31.86 -11.66 -12.23
N LEU A 681 -31.61 -12.86 -11.72
CA LEU A 681 -32.42 -14.05 -11.93
C LEU A 681 -33.88 -13.83 -11.54
N SER A 682 -34.12 -13.31 -10.33
CA SER A 682 -35.47 -13.04 -9.84
C SER A 682 -36.17 -11.96 -10.68
N SER A 683 -35.49 -10.89 -11.06
CA SER A 683 -36.05 -9.84 -11.92
C SER A 683 -36.45 -10.36 -13.31
N ALA A 684 -35.61 -11.21 -13.91
CA ALA A 684 -35.86 -11.80 -15.22
C ALA A 684 -37.05 -12.78 -15.19
N LEU A 685 -37.17 -13.54 -14.11
CA LEU A 685 -38.30 -14.45 -13.89
C LEU A 685 -39.60 -13.69 -13.60
N TYR A 686 -39.56 -12.61 -12.82
CA TYR A 686 -40.74 -11.83 -12.42
C TYR A 686 -41.38 -11.08 -13.60
N ARG A 687 -40.57 -10.41 -14.44
CA ARG A 687 -41.07 -9.68 -15.64
C ARG A 687 -41.88 -10.56 -16.60
N ARG A 688 -41.73 -11.88 -16.55
CA ARG A 688 -42.47 -12.83 -17.39
C ARG A 688 -43.78 -13.36 -16.81
N ILE A 689 -44.11 -13.11 -15.54
CA ILE A 689 -45.47 -13.36 -15.03
C ILE A 689 -46.47 -12.56 -15.88
N PHE A 690 -46.11 -11.33 -16.26
CA PHE A 690 -46.94 -10.46 -17.08
C PHE A 690 -47.03 -10.83 -18.57
N VAL A 691 -46.05 -11.54 -19.14
CA VAL A 691 -46.05 -11.89 -20.58
C VAL A 691 -46.74 -13.24 -20.82
N ALA A 692 -46.60 -14.20 -19.91
CA ALA A 692 -47.29 -15.49 -20.02
C ALA A 692 -48.82 -15.37 -19.78
N LEU A 693 -49.26 -14.41 -18.98
CA LEU A 693 -50.70 -14.11 -18.78
C LEU A 693 -51.36 -13.41 -19.98
N ARG A 694 -50.60 -12.97 -20.99
CA ARG A 694 -51.14 -12.35 -22.22
C ARG A 694 -51.26 -13.31 -23.41
N MET A 695 -50.70 -14.52 -23.30
CA MET A 695 -50.76 -15.54 -24.35
C MET A 695 -51.63 -16.75 -23.95
N GLY A 696 -52.36 -16.64 -22.84
CA GLY A 696 -53.35 -17.62 -22.39
C GLY A 696 -54.76 -17.13 -22.69
#